data_AF-A0A1X0NN47-F1
#
_entry.id   AF-A0A1X0NN47-F1
#
_cell.length_a   1.000
_cell.length_b   1.000
_cell.length_c   1.000
_cell.angle_alpha   90.00
_cell.angle_beta   90.00
_cell.angle_gamma   90.00
#
_symmetry.space_group_name_H-M   'P 1'
#
loop_
_entity.id
_entity.type
_entity.pdbx_description
1 polymer ?
#
loop_
_entity_poly.entity_id
_entity_poly.type
_entity_poly.pdbx_seq_one_letter_code
_entity_poly.pdbx_strand_id
1 'polypeptide(L)'
;MDGRSLSLAETLVTAPYIRAGAEALHATRNVVHSILAQRRCPERGMGDIAIELLLHELAMMDTNNFAAHIGAGEREGRVAAALVARRHYGFSHGIGRSGDVTRDQPKAAGSSLLYQITNHMILDLLRLAGTPSLEQAVVVPMATGMTLALLLRSIAQHRQATVQRGVPNRRSSRLEEESTDMDNMEEESSSTCWSQNGLENGVNENDEDGNDDDDDDDKEEEKEEIKSNNSQVLEPRYVIWTRIDQKTALKCIEAAGLLSIPVSLRHAPLQKAGRNGRNRNRNNRSYSEGRNNTRSLHPYFLQSHVDDIAAAIGRIGGPRSVICVLTTTSCFAPRLPDDVVAIARLCKVLDVPHVVNNAYGVQSRGIMQRIDAAIRLGRVDAIVQSGDKNFLVPVGGAVLSGKKEVVARAAALYAGRASASPVVDIFITALSLGRSGFQQMWKRRYQLREVLGAALQKFAHARGEVLLTEEMGDTCNINKVANATTTNSTIAATNNSTIAAAATTTTTTTTTNSILINTITTDTTPVTTVLPRNDISFAITMRTVGGVEAAKEIGARLFRSAVTGPRVVVPDPFETRLCGHVFRNYGMHTDETPPCAMLVMACGVGMTEEDVNGIMEKLEKVWPVNGKTITTTATTPITTVTAATTPITSAATVRAASAREGLVKKKKSKSGRRSQ
;
A
#
# COMPACT_ATOMS: atom_id res chain seq x y z
N MET A 1 -21.51 29.86 9.41
CA MET A 1 -22.12 31.19 9.15
C MET A 1 -21.59 31.77 7.85
N ASP A 2 -22.48 32.14 6.93
CA ASP A 2 -22.13 32.87 5.71
C ASP A 2 -22.01 34.38 5.98
N GLY A 3 -21.62 35.17 4.98
CA GLY A 3 -21.40 36.62 5.15
C GLY A 3 -22.64 37.37 5.64
N ARG A 4 -23.83 37.01 5.14
CA ARG A 4 -25.10 37.61 5.57
C ARG A 4 -25.40 37.31 7.04
N SER A 5 -25.22 36.06 7.47
CA SER A 5 -25.42 35.68 8.87
C SER A 5 -24.44 36.40 9.81
N LEU A 6 -23.19 36.60 9.38
CA LEU A 6 -22.19 37.34 10.15
C LEU A 6 -22.57 38.81 10.30
N SER A 7 -23.03 39.47 9.23
CA SER A 7 -23.52 40.85 9.31
C SER A 7 -24.73 41.01 10.25
N LEU A 8 -25.63 40.03 10.27
CA LEU A 8 -26.74 40.03 11.24
C LEU A 8 -26.24 39.83 12.66
N ALA A 9 -25.26 38.95 12.88
CA ALA A 9 -24.69 38.70 14.21
C ALA A 9 -24.00 39.95 14.80
N GLU A 10 -23.43 40.83 13.98
CA GLU A 10 -22.86 42.12 14.43
C GLU A 10 -23.90 43.06 15.04
N THR A 11 -25.20 42.88 14.73
CA THR A 11 -26.29 43.64 15.37
C THR A 11 -26.62 43.12 16.77
N LEU A 12 -26.20 41.89 17.10
CA LEU A 12 -26.48 41.22 18.37
C LEU A 12 -25.29 41.21 19.32
N VAL A 13 -24.07 41.19 18.77
CA VAL A 13 -22.80 41.13 19.51
C VAL A 13 -21.87 42.20 18.95
N THR A 14 -21.09 42.84 19.82
CA THR A 14 -20.11 43.88 19.47
C THR A 14 -19.32 43.53 18.21
N ALA A 15 -19.51 44.31 17.14
CA ALA A 15 -19.08 43.95 15.79
C ALA A 15 -17.60 43.55 15.64
N PRO A 16 -16.61 44.22 16.28
CA PRO A 16 -15.22 43.76 16.25
C PRO A 16 -15.01 42.31 16.71
N TYR A 17 -15.78 41.82 17.68
CA TYR A 17 -15.67 40.44 18.17
C TYR A 17 -16.20 39.44 17.15
N ILE A 18 -17.31 39.77 16.49
CA ILE A 18 -17.86 38.95 15.40
C ILE A 18 -16.92 38.96 14.19
N ARG A 19 -16.31 40.09 13.84
CA ARG A 19 -15.32 40.18 12.76
C ARG A 19 -14.09 39.31 13.04
N ALA A 20 -13.56 39.33 14.26
CA ALA A 20 -12.46 38.43 14.63
C ALA A 20 -12.87 36.94 14.48
N GLY A 21 -14.09 36.57 14.86
CA GLY A 21 -14.63 35.22 14.63
C GLY A 21 -14.80 34.89 13.14
N ALA A 22 -15.26 35.85 12.33
CA ALA A 22 -15.39 35.71 10.89
C ALA A 22 -14.04 35.47 10.20
N GLU A 23 -12.99 36.19 10.61
CA GLU A 23 -11.63 36.00 10.13
C GLU A 23 -11.13 34.57 10.41
N ALA A 24 -11.39 34.03 11.62
CA ALA A 24 -11.05 32.65 11.96
C ALA A 24 -11.81 31.62 11.10
N LEU A 25 -13.11 31.83 10.87
CA LEU A 25 -13.91 30.96 9.98
C LEU A 25 -13.42 31.03 8.53
N HIS A 26 -13.02 32.21 8.06
CA HIS A 26 -12.45 32.39 6.72
C HIS A 26 -11.11 31.68 6.57
N ALA A 27 -10.24 31.73 7.58
CA ALA A 27 -8.97 31.00 7.56
C ALA A 27 -9.18 29.49 7.32
N THR A 28 -10.15 28.88 8.01
CA THR A 28 -10.50 27.46 7.81
C THR A 28 -11.02 27.18 6.39
N ARG A 29 -11.93 28.03 5.88
CA ARG A 29 -12.46 27.88 4.51
C ARG A 29 -11.39 28.02 3.43
N ASN A 30 -10.41 28.89 3.65
CA ASN A 30 -9.32 29.09 2.70
C ASN A 30 -8.47 27.81 2.53
N VAL A 31 -8.33 26.99 3.58
CA VAL A 31 -7.66 25.69 3.46
C VAL A 31 -8.44 24.75 2.55
N VAL A 32 -9.76 24.64 2.74
CA VAL A 32 -10.65 23.83 1.90
C VAL A 32 -10.61 24.31 0.45
N HIS A 33 -10.73 25.62 0.23
CA HIS A 33 -10.60 26.23 -1.09
C HIS A 33 -9.25 25.92 -1.74
N SER A 34 -8.15 26.00 -0.98
CA SER A 34 -6.81 25.66 -1.46
C SER A 34 -6.71 24.20 -1.90
N ILE A 35 -7.30 23.28 -1.14
CA ILE A 35 -7.32 21.84 -1.49
C ILE A 35 -8.06 21.63 -2.81
N LEU A 36 -9.24 22.23 -2.97
CA LEU A 36 -10.05 22.12 -4.18
C LEU A 36 -9.37 22.75 -5.40
N ALA A 37 -8.78 23.93 -5.24
CA ALA A 37 -8.14 24.67 -6.32
C ALA A 37 -6.81 24.03 -6.75
N GLN A 38 -5.97 23.67 -5.79
CA GLN A 38 -4.61 23.17 -6.06
C GLN A 38 -4.56 21.67 -6.23
N ARG A 39 -5.58 20.93 -5.77
CA ARG A 39 -5.65 19.46 -5.75
C ARG A 39 -4.46 18.85 -5.00
N ARG A 40 -4.12 19.43 -3.86
CA ARG A 40 -2.97 19.07 -3.02
C ARG A 40 -3.37 18.93 -1.56
N CYS A 41 -2.60 18.12 -0.84
CA CYS A 41 -2.68 18.05 0.61
C CYS A 41 -2.26 19.42 1.19
N PRO A 42 -2.94 19.94 2.24
CA PRO A 42 -2.57 21.21 2.83
C PRO A 42 -1.13 21.14 3.40
N GLU A 43 -0.41 22.26 3.36
CA GLU A 43 1.00 22.28 3.79
C GLU A 43 1.13 21.97 5.30
N ARG A 44 0.23 22.54 6.10
CA ARG A 44 0.12 22.29 7.55
C ARG A 44 -1.20 21.59 7.86
N GLY A 45 -1.18 20.78 8.92
CA GLY A 45 -2.36 20.11 9.44
C GLY A 45 -3.46 21.08 9.87
N MET A 46 -4.71 20.63 9.74
CA MET A 46 -5.92 21.28 10.25
C MET A 46 -6.21 20.79 11.67
N GLY A 47 -6.81 21.64 12.51
CA GLY A 47 -7.30 21.21 13.82
C GLY A 47 -8.58 20.36 13.70
N ASP A 48 -8.81 19.48 14.68
CA ASP A 48 -9.88 18.47 14.64
C ASP A 48 -11.27 19.09 14.43
N ILE A 49 -11.58 20.21 15.09
CA ILE A 49 -12.86 20.94 14.92
C ILE A 49 -13.08 21.35 13.45
N ALA A 50 -12.03 21.79 12.77
CA ALA A 50 -12.12 22.21 11.37
C ALA A 50 -12.32 21.00 10.43
N ILE A 51 -11.69 19.86 10.75
CA ILE A 51 -11.84 18.61 10.00
C ILE A 51 -13.27 18.06 10.19
N GLU A 52 -13.77 18.02 11.42
CA GLU A 52 -15.14 17.59 11.73
C GLU A 52 -16.18 18.49 11.07
N LEU A 53 -15.97 19.82 11.08
CA LEU A 53 -16.84 20.75 10.36
C LEU A 53 -16.91 20.41 8.87
N LEU A 54 -15.77 20.16 8.22
CA LEU A 54 -15.71 19.80 6.81
C LEU A 54 -16.38 18.44 6.54
N LEU A 55 -16.18 17.45 7.41
CA LEU A 55 -16.85 16.15 7.30
C LEU A 55 -18.37 16.30 7.40
N HIS A 56 -18.86 17.13 8.31
CA HIS A 56 -20.29 17.41 8.44
C HIS A 56 -20.84 18.19 7.24
N GLU A 57 -20.12 19.18 6.71
CA GLU A 57 -20.50 19.89 5.49
C GLU A 57 -20.62 18.93 4.30
N LEU A 58 -19.65 18.03 4.12
CA LEU A 58 -19.69 16.99 3.08
C LEU A 58 -20.84 16.01 3.33
N ALA A 59 -21.03 15.53 4.56
CA ALA A 59 -22.11 14.59 4.87
C ALA A 59 -23.50 15.18 4.59
N MET A 60 -23.72 16.46 4.87
CA MET A 60 -24.97 17.16 4.57
C MET A 60 -25.28 17.24 3.06
N MET A 61 -24.30 16.99 2.18
CA MET A 61 -24.51 16.93 0.72
C MET A 61 -25.00 15.56 0.23
N ASP A 62 -24.99 14.52 1.08
CA ASP A 62 -25.53 13.20 0.73
C ASP A 62 -27.04 13.15 1.00
N THR A 63 -27.81 12.56 0.07
CA THR A 63 -29.28 12.67 0.09
C THR A 63 -29.90 12.06 1.35
N ASN A 64 -29.28 11.02 1.92
CA ASN A 64 -29.73 10.39 3.16
C ASN A 64 -29.72 11.32 4.38
N ASN A 65 -29.04 12.48 4.30
CA ASN A 65 -28.96 13.48 5.36
C ASN A 65 -29.82 14.72 5.09
N PHE A 66 -30.58 14.77 3.98
CA PHE A 66 -31.46 15.90 3.71
C PHE A 66 -32.67 15.91 4.67
N ALA A 67 -33.01 17.09 5.20
CA ALA A 67 -34.06 17.23 6.21
C ALA A 67 -35.44 16.73 5.74
N ALA A 68 -35.75 16.89 4.44
CA ALA A 68 -37.01 16.46 3.83
C ALA A 68 -36.82 15.23 2.91
N HIS A 69 -35.82 14.37 3.18
CA HIS A 69 -35.56 13.18 2.38
C HIS A 69 -36.70 12.15 2.50
N ILE A 70 -37.32 11.81 1.37
CA ILE A 70 -38.24 10.67 1.26
C ILE A 70 -37.60 9.66 0.30
N GLY A 71 -37.18 8.53 0.83
CA GLY A 71 -36.57 7.44 0.05
C GLY A 71 -37.56 6.32 -0.20
N ALA A 72 -37.85 6.04 -1.47
CA ALA A 72 -38.70 4.92 -1.90
C ALA A 72 -37.90 3.72 -2.47
N GLY A 73 -36.57 3.81 -2.48
CA GLY A 73 -35.69 2.74 -2.97
C GLY A 73 -35.29 1.71 -1.91
N GLU A 74 -34.60 0.68 -2.39
CA GLU A 74 -34.00 -0.39 -1.59
C GLU A 74 -32.71 0.06 -0.91
N ARG A 75 -31.97 1.01 -1.53
CA ARG A 75 -30.66 1.49 -1.06
C ARG A 75 -30.66 3.00 -0.77
N GLU A 76 -31.38 3.36 0.28
CA GLU A 76 -31.63 4.76 0.71
C GLU A 76 -30.70 5.26 1.83
N GLY A 77 -29.64 4.51 2.16
CA GLY A 77 -28.66 4.94 3.16
C GLY A 77 -29.21 4.99 4.61
N ARG A 78 -30.31 4.29 4.90
CA ARG A 78 -30.90 4.19 6.24
C ARG A 78 -29.95 3.48 7.20
N VAL A 79 -29.72 4.04 8.39
CA VAL A 79 -28.85 3.46 9.42
C VAL A 79 -29.66 3.27 10.71
N ALA A 80 -29.76 2.03 11.19
CA ALA A 80 -30.58 1.70 12.36
C ALA A 80 -29.97 2.16 13.69
N ALA A 81 -28.65 2.06 13.84
CA ALA A 81 -27.95 2.37 15.08
C ALA A 81 -27.28 3.74 15.02
N ALA A 82 -27.65 4.65 15.93
CA ALA A 82 -27.08 5.99 16.00
C ALA A 82 -25.55 6.01 16.21
N LEU A 83 -25.00 5.03 16.93
CA LEU A 83 -23.54 4.88 17.07
C LEU A 83 -22.85 4.57 15.74
N VAL A 84 -23.49 3.78 14.87
CA VAL A 84 -22.95 3.45 13.54
C VAL A 84 -23.02 4.68 12.63
N ALA A 85 -24.12 5.43 12.67
CA ALA A 85 -24.22 6.67 11.89
C ALA A 85 -23.15 7.70 12.31
N ARG A 86 -22.99 7.93 13.62
CA ARG A 86 -22.04 8.91 14.16
C ARG A 86 -20.59 8.55 13.89
N ARG A 87 -20.18 7.29 14.08
CA ARG A 87 -18.78 6.88 13.83
C ARG A 87 -18.37 6.95 12.35
N HIS A 88 -19.34 7.05 11.45
CA HIS A 88 -19.14 7.22 10.00
C HIS A 88 -19.48 8.65 9.52
N TYR A 89 -19.66 9.60 10.45
CA TYR A 89 -19.99 11.00 10.14
C TYR A 89 -21.24 11.19 9.27
N GLY A 90 -22.15 10.20 9.22
CA GLY A 90 -23.35 10.24 8.38
C GLY A 90 -23.14 9.81 6.92
N PHE A 91 -21.94 9.37 6.52
CA PHE A 91 -21.69 8.80 5.19
C PHE A 91 -22.18 7.34 5.12
N SER A 92 -23.35 7.10 4.55
CA SER A 92 -23.97 5.76 4.49
C SER A 92 -24.09 5.16 3.08
N HIS A 93 -23.90 5.97 2.04
CA HIS A 93 -24.08 5.53 0.65
C HIS A 93 -22.86 4.81 0.05
N GLY A 94 -21.69 4.92 0.69
CA GLY A 94 -20.41 4.43 0.19
C GLY A 94 -19.86 5.28 -0.95
N ILE A 95 -18.85 4.76 -1.66
CA ILE A 95 -18.24 5.41 -2.83
C ILE A 95 -18.58 4.66 -4.12
N GLY A 96 -18.52 5.37 -5.24
CA GLY A 96 -18.65 4.80 -6.57
C GLY A 96 -20.08 4.48 -7.02
N ARG A 97 -20.16 3.84 -8.18
CA ARG A 97 -21.39 3.30 -8.78
C ARG A 97 -21.23 1.81 -9.06
N SER A 98 -22.31 1.16 -9.52
CA SER A 98 -22.35 -0.29 -9.73
C SER A 98 -21.26 -0.85 -10.66
N GLY A 99 -20.76 -0.06 -11.61
CA GLY A 99 -19.75 -0.49 -12.59
C GLY A 99 -18.42 0.24 -12.54
N ASP A 100 -18.18 1.12 -11.56
CA ASP A 100 -16.90 1.83 -11.41
C ASP A 100 -16.84 2.53 -10.05
N VAL A 101 -15.82 2.20 -9.26
CA VAL A 101 -15.65 2.75 -7.90
C VAL A 101 -15.31 4.25 -7.90
N THR A 102 -14.78 4.79 -9.01
CA THR A 102 -14.36 6.19 -9.16
C THR A 102 -15.44 7.12 -9.72
N ARG A 103 -16.61 6.59 -10.11
CA ARG A 103 -17.72 7.40 -10.62
C ARG A 103 -18.46 8.11 -9.50
N ASP A 104 -18.85 9.35 -9.79
CA ASP A 104 -19.66 10.16 -8.89
C ASP A 104 -21.04 9.51 -8.66
N GLN A 105 -21.46 9.49 -7.39
CA GLN A 105 -22.71 8.93 -6.94
C GLN A 105 -23.77 10.05 -6.85
N PRO A 106 -24.82 10.06 -7.68
CA PRO A 106 -25.83 11.13 -7.67
C PRO A 106 -26.58 11.25 -6.33
N LYS A 107 -26.75 10.14 -5.60
CA LYS A 107 -27.35 10.15 -4.24
C LYS A 107 -26.36 10.58 -3.13
N ALA A 108 -25.08 10.74 -3.45
CA ALA A 108 -24.03 10.94 -2.46
C ALA A 108 -22.94 11.87 -3.00
N ALA A 109 -23.33 13.12 -3.29
CA ALA A 109 -22.43 14.13 -3.84
C ALA A 109 -21.27 14.44 -2.85
N GLY A 110 -21.56 14.44 -1.54
CA GLY A 110 -20.58 14.63 -0.49
C GLY A 110 -19.57 13.50 -0.41
N SER A 111 -20.04 12.25 -0.36
CA SER A 111 -19.17 11.07 -0.41
C SER A 111 -18.32 11.02 -1.69
N SER A 112 -18.88 11.44 -2.82
CA SER A 112 -18.17 11.50 -4.10
C SER A 112 -17.06 12.55 -4.08
N LEU A 113 -17.37 13.76 -3.63
CA LEU A 113 -16.40 14.84 -3.51
C LEU A 113 -15.29 14.49 -2.51
N LEU A 114 -15.65 13.92 -1.36
CA LEU A 114 -14.70 13.41 -0.37
C LEU A 114 -13.72 12.44 -1.03
N TYR A 115 -14.22 11.48 -1.81
CA TYR A 115 -13.37 10.49 -2.48
C TYR A 115 -12.42 11.12 -3.49
N GLN A 116 -12.89 12.05 -4.33
CA GLN A 116 -12.03 12.74 -5.30
C GLN A 116 -10.94 13.57 -4.61
N ILE A 117 -11.28 14.30 -3.55
CA ILE A 117 -10.30 15.08 -2.77
C ILE A 117 -9.25 14.14 -2.15
N THR A 118 -9.66 13.04 -1.53
CA THR A 118 -8.73 12.05 -0.96
C THR A 118 -7.77 11.50 -2.01
N ASN A 119 -8.26 11.14 -3.20
CA ASN A 119 -7.43 10.64 -4.29
C ASN A 119 -6.38 11.68 -4.75
N HIS A 120 -6.77 12.95 -4.85
CA HIS A 120 -5.85 14.04 -5.16
C HIS A 120 -4.80 14.26 -4.07
N MET A 121 -5.20 14.29 -2.81
CA MET A 121 -4.25 14.43 -1.69
C MET A 121 -3.27 13.26 -1.64
N ILE A 122 -3.74 12.02 -1.84
CA ILE A 122 -2.86 10.84 -1.86
C ILE A 122 -1.87 10.89 -3.02
N LEU A 123 -2.31 11.28 -4.23
CA LEU A 123 -1.40 11.46 -5.37
C LEU A 123 -0.30 12.48 -5.05
N ASP A 124 -0.67 13.61 -4.45
CA ASP A 124 0.29 14.64 -4.01
C ASP A 124 1.25 14.12 -2.94
N LEU A 125 0.77 13.36 -1.96
CA LEU A 125 1.59 12.75 -0.91
C LEU A 125 2.55 11.68 -1.45
N LEU A 126 2.13 10.86 -2.42
CA LEU A 126 3.02 9.89 -3.09
C LEU A 126 4.12 10.62 -3.87
N ARG A 127 3.78 11.69 -4.59
CA ARG A 127 4.75 12.55 -5.27
C ARG A 127 5.73 13.17 -4.28
N LEU A 128 5.24 13.65 -3.15
CA LEU A 128 6.04 14.21 -2.06
C LEU A 128 6.99 13.18 -1.43
N ALA A 129 6.53 11.92 -1.28
CA ALA A 129 7.31 10.82 -0.73
C ALA A 129 8.51 10.42 -1.62
N GLY A 130 8.43 10.67 -2.93
CA GLY A 130 9.56 10.49 -3.84
C GLY A 130 9.22 10.04 -5.26
N THR A 131 7.95 10.00 -5.65
CA THR A 131 7.51 9.62 -7.02
C THR A 131 6.87 10.78 -7.79
N PRO A 132 7.60 11.88 -8.11
CA PRO A 132 7.03 13.03 -8.81
C PRO A 132 6.43 12.70 -10.18
N SER A 133 6.93 11.67 -10.87
CA SER A 133 6.46 11.26 -12.20
C SER A 133 5.17 10.43 -12.19
N LEU A 134 4.61 10.15 -11.01
CA LEU A 134 3.38 9.35 -10.88
C LEU A 134 2.18 10.11 -11.44
N GLU A 135 1.38 9.47 -12.30
CA GLU A 135 0.29 10.14 -13.02
C GLU A 135 -1.04 10.15 -12.24
N GLN A 136 -1.43 9.00 -11.69
CA GLN A 136 -2.72 8.79 -11.04
C GLN A 136 -2.58 7.95 -9.77
N ALA A 137 -3.42 8.23 -8.77
CA ALA A 137 -3.60 7.40 -7.58
C ALA A 137 -5.07 7.39 -7.14
N VAL A 138 -5.56 6.24 -6.69
CA VAL A 138 -6.91 6.06 -6.14
C VAL A 138 -6.85 5.18 -4.88
N VAL A 139 -7.63 5.53 -3.86
CA VAL A 139 -7.81 4.68 -2.69
C VAL A 139 -8.80 3.58 -3.04
N VAL A 140 -8.42 2.32 -2.81
CA VAL A 140 -9.27 1.15 -3.02
C VAL A 140 -9.59 0.57 -1.64
N PRO A 141 -10.88 0.45 -1.25
CA PRO A 141 -11.33 -0.10 0.04
C PRO A 141 -11.14 -1.61 0.19
N MET A 142 -9.95 -2.11 -0.16
CA MET A 142 -9.52 -3.48 0.00
C MET A 142 -8.06 -3.51 0.46
N ALA A 143 -7.66 -4.57 1.15
CA ALA A 143 -6.26 -4.78 1.49
C ALA A 143 -5.38 -4.90 0.23
N THR A 144 -4.09 -4.56 0.36
CA THR A 144 -3.07 -4.59 -0.71
C THR A 144 -3.17 -5.82 -1.62
N GLY A 145 -3.37 -7.01 -1.06
CA GLY A 145 -3.49 -8.25 -1.83
C GLY A 145 -4.70 -8.33 -2.76
N MET A 146 -5.88 -7.93 -2.27
CA MET A 146 -7.09 -7.94 -3.07
C MET A 146 -7.05 -6.85 -4.14
N THR A 147 -6.42 -5.70 -3.82
CA THR A 147 -6.16 -4.65 -4.81
C THR A 147 -5.19 -5.11 -5.89
N LEU A 148 -4.15 -5.89 -5.53
CA LEU A 148 -3.29 -6.56 -6.51
C LEU A 148 -4.09 -7.56 -7.35
N ALA A 149 -4.96 -8.38 -6.76
CA ALA A 149 -5.78 -9.34 -7.51
C ALA A 149 -6.70 -8.65 -8.53
N LEU A 150 -7.37 -7.56 -8.13
CA LEU A 150 -8.19 -6.73 -9.02
C LEU A 150 -7.36 -6.15 -10.17
N LEU A 151 -6.19 -5.59 -9.86
CA LEU A 151 -5.27 -5.03 -10.85
C LEU A 151 -4.77 -6.11 -11.84
N LEU A 152 -4.34 -7.27 -11.33
CA LEU A 152 -3.86 -8.39 -12.13
C LEU A 152 -4.96 -8.90 -13.07
N ARG A 153 -6.20 -9.01 -12.59
CA ARG A 153 -7.35 -9.39 -13.42
C ARG A 153 -7.62 -8.36 -14.52
N SER A 154 -7.54 -7.08 -14.20
CA SER A 154 -7.72 -5.99 -15.18
C SER A 154 -6.64 -6.01 -16.27
N ILE A 155 -5.37 -6.21 -15.88
CA ILE A 155 -4.26 -6.36 -16.83
C ILE A 155 -4.45 -7.61 -17.69
N ALA A 156 -4.91 -8.71 -17.10
CA ALA A 156 -5.17 -9.95 -17.82
C ALA A 156 -6.24 -9.78 -18.91
N GLN A 157 -7.40 -9.23 -18.56
CA GLN A 157 -8.48 -8.97 -19.52
C GLN A 157 -8.00 -8.09 -20.68
N HIS A 158 -7.24 -7.03 -20.37
CA HIS A 158 -6.71 -6.15 -21.40
C HIS A 158 -5.69 -6.86 -22.30
N ARG A 159 -4.73 -7.60 -21.71
CA ARG A 159 -3.65 -8.24 -22.47
C ARG A 159 -4.15 -9.42 -23.31
N GLN A 160 -5.08 -10.22 -22.78
CA GLN A 160 -5.73 -11.30 -23.51
C GLN A 160 -6.53 -10.76 -24.71
N ALA A 161 -7.31 -9.68 -24.51
CA ALA A 161 -8.02 -9.03 -25.61
C ALA A 161 -7.08 -8.47 -26.69
N THR A 162 -5.95 -7.87 -26.31
CA THR A 162 -4.95 -7.37 -27.27
C THR A 162 -4.30 -8.51 -28.06
N VAL A 163 -4.00 -9.64 -27.42
CA VAL A 163 -3.44 -10.82 -28.11
C VAL A 163 -4.46 -11.41 -29.08
N GLN A 164 -5.73 -11.53 -28.70
CA GLN A 164 -6.80 -12.04 -29.57
C GLN A 164 -7.04 -11.13 -30.78
N ARG A 165 -7.03 -9.80 -30.62
CA ARG A 165 -7.18 -8.84 -31.73
C ARG A 165 -5.99 -8.82 -32.70
N GLY A 166 -4.81 -9.25 -32.26
CA GLY A 166 -3.60 -9.33 -33.09
C GLY A 166 -3.46 -10.61 -33.91
N VAL A 167 -4.44 -11.53 -33.86
CA VAL A 167 -4.49 -12.74 -34.70
C VAL A 167 -5.24 -12.40 -36.00
N PRO A 168 -4.65 -12.57 -37.20
CA PRO A 168 -5.37 -12.38 -38.45
C PRO A 168 -6.55 -13.36 -38.50
N ASN A 169 -7.77 -12.84 -38.63
CA ASN A 169 -8.96 -13.66 -38.73
C ASN A 169 -9.00 -14.37 -40.10
N ARG A 170 -8.43 -15.58 -40.20
CA ARG A 170 -8.45 -16.42 -41.41
C ARG A 170 -9.85 -16.85 -41.87
N ARG A 171 -10.90 -16.51 -41.13
CA ARG A 171 -12.30 -16.75 -41.52
C ARG A 171 -12.96 -15.58 -42.26
N SER A 172 -12.37 -14.39 -42.26
CA SER A 172 -12.93 -13.24 -43.00
C SER A 172 -12.45 -13.16 -44.44
N SER A 173 -11.42 -13.91 -44.83
CA SER A 173 -10.83 -13.87 -46.19
C SER A 173 -11.38 -14.95 -47.12
N ARG A 174 -12.58 -15.50 -46.87
CA ARG A 174 -13.19 -16.55 -47.71
C ARG A 174 -14.66 -16.30 -48.08
N LEU A 175 -15.20 -15.11 -47.80
CA LEU A 175 -16.56 -14.73 -48.19
C LEU A 175 -16.64 -13.34 -48.83
N GLU A 176 -15.51 -12.71 -49.15
CA GLU A 176 -15.47 -11.37 -49.81
C GLU A 176 -14.87 -11.41 -51.23
N GLU A 177 -14.85 -12.59 -51.87
CA GLU A 177 -14.57 -12.75 -53.31
C GLU A 177 -15.79 -13.37 -54.00
N GLU A 178 -16.97 -12.76 -53.88
CA GLU A 178 -18.11 -12.97 -54.78
C GLU A 178 -19.20 -11.93 -54.48
N SER A 179 -19.00 -10.71 -54.97
CA SER A 179 -20.05 -9.73 -55.35
C SER A 179 -19.40 -8.39 -55.71
N THR A 180 -18.76 -8.36 -56.88
CA THR A 180 -18.61 -7.10 -57.62
C THR A 180 -19.93 -6.77 -58.31
N ASP A 181 -20.19 -5.46 -58.41
CA ASP A 181 -21.23 -4.78 -59.19
C ASP A 181 -22.58 -4.52 -58.49
N MET A 182 -22.73 -3.35 -57.87
CA MET A 182 -23.54 -2.24 -58.40
C MET A 182 -23.59 -1.02 -57.44
N ASP A 183 -23.28 0.13 -58.04
CA ASP A 183 -23.75 1.50 -57.80
C ASP A 183 -23.38 2.32 -56.53
N ASN A 184 -22.77 3.47 -56.85
CA ASN A 184 -22.67 4.69 -56.07
C ASN A 184 -24.06 5.29 -55.79
N MET A 185 -24.26 5.87 -54.60
CA MET A 185 -24.81 7.23 -54.48
C MET A 185 -24.59 7.81 -53.06
N GLU A 186 -24.34 9.12 -53.06
CA GLU A 186 -24.18 10.03 -51.93
C GLU A 186 -25.45 10.09 -51.06
N GLU A 187 -25.33 10.35 -49.76
CA GLU A 187 -25.73 11.64 -49.13
C GLU A 187 -25.80 11.57 -47.60
N GLU A 188 -25.64 12.76 -47.03
CA GLU A 188 -25.67 13.12 -45.63
C GLU A 188 -27.05 12.99 -44.95
N SER A 189 -27.00 13.11 -43.62
CA SER A 189 -27.96 13.80 -42.76
C SER A 189 -28.84 12.96 -41.82
N SER A 190 -28.51 13.12 -40.54
CA SER A 190 -29.40 13.49 -39.43
C SER A 190 -30.83 12.94 -39.31
N SER A 191 -31.07 12.46 -38.09
CA SER A 191 -32.17 12.85 -37.19
C SER A 191 -33.38 11.93 -37.02
N THR A 192 -33.66 11.72 -35.72
CA THR A 192 -34.97 11.59 -35.06
C THR A 192 -35.83 10.34 -35.27
N CYS A 193 -35.80 9.49 -34.24
CA CYS A 193 -36.94 9.12 -33.39
C CYS A 193 -38.33 9.41 -33.95
N TRP A 194 -39.17 8.37 -34.16
CA TRP A 194 -40.57 8.35 -33.72
C TRP A 194 -41.00 6.91 -33.40
N SER A 195 -41.96 6.86 -32.49
CA SER A 195 -42.45 5.73 -31.71
C SER A 195 -43.50 4.88 -32.43
N GLN A 196 -43.82 3.76 -31.75
CA GLN A 196 -45.16 3.18 -31.51
C GLN A 196 -45.68 2.00 -32.36
N ASN A 197 -46.00 0.95 -31.58
CA ASN A 197 -47.23 0.16 -31.52
C ASN A 197 -47.31 -1.23 -32.16
N GLY A 198 -47.93 -2.14 -31.38
CA GLY A 198 -48.69 -3.32 -31.82
C GLY A 198 -48.04 -4.65 -31.43
N LEU A 199 -48.28 -5.23 -30.24
CA LEU A 199 -49.40 -6.10 -29.85
C LEU A 199 -49.52 -7.42 -30.64
N GLU A 200 -49.34 -8.51 -29.87
CA GLU A 200 -50.13 -9.76 -29.80
C GLU A 200 -49.55 -11.10 -30.31
N ASN A 201 -49.29 -11.95 -29.29
CA ASN A 201 -49.76 -13.33 -29.07
C ASN A 201 -49.60 -14.43 -30.14
N GLY A 202 -49.07 -15.57 -29.69
CA GLY A 202 -49.27 -16.87 -30.33
C GLY A 202 -48.45 -17.98 -29.69
N VAL A 203 -49.13 -18.89 -28.98
CA VAL A 203 -48.64 -20.10 -28.30
C VAL A 203 -48.75 -21.32 -29.23
N ASN A 204 -47.83 -22.29 -29.11
CA ASN A 204 -48.00 -23.77 -29.15
C ASN A 204 -46.60 -24.41 -29.33
N GLU A 205 -46.05 -25.22 -28.42
CA GLU A 205 -46.39 -26.58 -27.96
C GLU A 205 -46.12 -27.72 -28.97
N ASN A 206 -45.22 -28.62 -28.49
CA ASN A 206 -45.06 -30.06 -28.69
C ASN A 206 -44.57 -30.61 -30.04
N ASP A 207 -43.53 -31.46 -30.01
CA ASP A 207 -43.71 -32.92 -30.08
C ASP A 207 -42.42 -33.68 -29.73
N GLU A 208 -42.62 -34.74 -28.94
CA GLU A 208 -41.69 -35.83 -28.63
C GLU A 208 -41.67 -36.84 -29.79
N ASP A 209 -40.57 -37.60 -29.95
CA ASP A 209 -40.64 -39.07 -30.09
C ASP A 209 -39.22 -39.67 -30.21
N GLY A 210 -39.01 -40.76 -29.50
CA GLY A 210 -37.84 -41.63 -29.58
C GLY A 210 -38.15 -42.98 -30.22
N ASN A 211 -37.11 -43.71 -30.64
CA ASN A 211 -36.87 -45.14 -30.40
C ASN A 211 -35.64 -45.63 -31.19
N ASP A 212 -34.65 -46.09 -30.42
CA ASP A 212 -34.05 -47.43 -30.36
C ASP A 212 -33.65 -48.25 -31.62
N ASP A 213 -32.42 -48.76 -31.48
CA ASP A 213 -31.80 -50.03 -31.90
C ASP A 213 -31.45 -50.29 -33.38
N ASP A 214 -30.15 -50.43 -33.65
CA ASP A 214 -29.57 -51.71 -34.08
C ASP A 214 -28.02 -51.68 -33.97
N ASP A 215 -27.48 -52.76 -33.40
CA ASP A 215 -26.06 -53.12 -33.32
C ASP A 215 -25.47 -53.38 -34.71
N ASP A 216 -24.20 -53.00 -34.93
CA ASP A 216 -23.26 -53.82 -35.71
C ASP A 216 -21.81 -53.37 -35.45
N ASP A 217 -21.05 -54.28 -34.83
CA ASP A 217 -19.59 -54.28 -34.74
C ASP A 217 -19.00 -54.47 -36.15
N ASP A 218 -18.15 -53.55 -36.62
CA ASP A 218 -17.06 -53.95 -37.50
C ASP A 218 -15.85 -53.01 -37.48
N LYS A 219 -14.70 -53.66 -37.58
CA LYS A 219 -13.34 -53.16 -37.37
C LYS A 219 -12.91 -52.21 -38.49
N GLU A 220 -12.37 -51.04 -38.14
CA GLU A 220 -11.53 -50.28 -39.08
C GLU A 220 -10.21 -49.86 -38.44
N GLU A 221 -9.15 -50.22 -39.17
CA GLU A 221 -7.75 -50.07 -38.86
C GLU A 221 -7.34 -48.60 -38.78
N GLU A 222 -6.54 -48.27 -37.75
CA GLU A 222 -5.85 -47.00 -37.59
C GLU A 222 -4.99 -46.68 -38.82
N LYS A 223 -5.43 -45.71 -39.62
CA LYS A 223 -4.54 -44.89 -40.44
C LYS A 223 -4.24 -43.60 -39.70
N GLU A 224 -3.02 -43.52 -39.17
CA GLU A 224 -2.44 -42.30 -38.62
C GLU A 224 -2.52 -41.15 -39.63
N GLU A 225 -3.53 -40.30 -39.48
CA GLU A 225 -3.57 -39.00 -40.12
C GLU A 225 -2.75 -38.03 -39.25
N ILE A 226 -1.52 -37.75 -39.71
CA ILE A 226 -0.64 -36.73 -39.13
C ILE A 226 -1.35 -35.37 -39.26
N LYS A 227 -2.15 -35.02 -38.23
CA LYS A 227 -2.69 -33.67 -38.06
C LYS A 227 -1.54 -32.74 -37.77
N SER A 228 -1.15 -31.98 -38.80
CA SER A 228 -0.18 -30.90 -38.71
C SER A 228 -0.48 -29.99 -37.52
N ASN A 229 0.53 -29.78 -36.67
CA ASN A 229 0.52 -28.87 -35.53
C ASN A 229 -0.15 -27.53 -35.85
N ASN A 230 -1.40 -27.39 -35.42
CA ASN A 230 -2.04 -26.09 -35.33
C ASN A 230 -1.40 -25.39 -34.13
N SER A 231 -0.46 -24.45 -34.37
CA SER A 231 0.13 -23.63 -33.30
C SER A 231 -0.98 -22.82 -32.62
N GLN A 232 -1.59 -23.40 -31.59
CA GLN A 232 -2.50 -22.67 -30.71
C GLN A 232 -1.73 -21.50 -30.11
N VAL A 233 -2.18 -20.28 -30.40
CA VAL A 233 -1.64 -19.07 -29.78
C VAL A 233 -1.91 -19.19 -28.28
N LEU A 234 -0.87 -19.46 -27.49
CA LEU A 234 -0.97 -19.59 -26.05
C LEU A 234 -1.48 -18.27 -25.46
N GLU A 235 -2.69 -18.29 -24.90
CA GLU A 235 -3.23 -17.11 -24.20
C GLU A 235 -2.34 -16.76 -23.00
N PRO A 236 -2.06 -15.47 -22.77
CA PRO A 236 -1.28 -15.06 -21.60
C PRO A 236 -2.02 -15.45 -20.32
N ARG A 237 -1.33 -16.15 -19.42
CA ARG A 237 -1.88 -16.63 -18.13
C ARG A 237 -0.88 -16.55 -16.97
N TYR A 238 0.40 -16.29 -17.26
CA TYR A 238 1.47 -16.39 -16.27
C TYR A 238 1.88 -15.03 -15.69
N VAL A 239 2.00 -14.94 -14.37
CA VAL A 239 2.61 -13.82 -13.66
C VAL A 239 4.00 -14.23 -13.23
N ILE A 240 5.03 -13.56 -13.75
CA ILE A 240 6.40 -13.76 -13.29
C ILE A 240 6.53 -13.05 -11.94
N TRP A 241 6.85 -13.78 -10.90
CA TRP A 241 6.84 -13.27 -9.53
C TRP A 241 8.18 -13.48 -8.85
N THR A 242 8.83 -12.40 -8.46
CA THR A 242 10.07 -12.46 -7.68
C THR A 242 9.75 -12.92 -6.26
N ARG A 243 10.31 -14.06 -5.84
CA ARG A 243 9.94 -14.72 -4.57
C ARG A 243 10.01 -13.75 -3.39
N ILE A 244 8.97 -13.77 -2.57
CA ILE A 244 8.93 -13.21 -1.23
C ILE A 244 7.98 -14.07 -0.40
N ASP A 245 8.40 -14.49 0.80
CA ASP A 245 7.62 -15.42 1.61
C ASP A 245 6.55 -14.69 2.42
N GLN A 246 5.58 -14.14 1.69
CA GLN A 246 4.43 -13.44 2.22
C GLN A 246 3.20 -14.00 1.49
N LYS A 247 2.26 -14.60 2.25
CA LYS A 247 1.18 -15.41 1.67
C LYS A 247 0.31 -14.62 0.69
N THR A 248 0.03 -13.36 1.03
CA THR A 248 -0.80 -12.46 0.21
C THR A 248 -0.20 -12.15 -1.16
N ALA A 249 1.13 -12.07 -1.27
CA ALA A 249 1.84 -11.77 -2.51
C ALA A 249 1.71 -12.86 -3.57
N LEU A 250 1.44 -14.11 -3.15
CA LEU A 250 1.16 -15.23 -4.04
C LEU A 250 -0.34 -15.48 -4.20
N LYS A 251 -1.11 -15.40 -3.10
CA LYS A 251 -2.57 -15.58 -3.11
C LYS A 251 -3.30 -14.57 -4.00
N CYS A 252 -2.77 -13.36 -4.19
CA CYS A 252 -3.39 -12.38 -5.09
C CYS A 252 -3.35 -12.81 -6.56
N ILE A 253 -2.33 -13.56 -6.97
CA ILE A 253 -2.20 -14.10 -8.32
C ILE A 253 -3.24 -15.21 -8.54
N GLU A 254 -3.33 -16.14 -7.59
CA GLU A 254 -4.33 -17.21 -7.61
C GLU A 254 -5.76 -16.66 -7.57
N ALA A 255 -6.03 -15.68 -6.71
CA ALA A 255 -7.33 -15.03 -6.63
C ALA A 255 -7.73 -14.29 -7.92
N ALA A 256 -6.76 -13.87 -8.74
CA ALA A 256 -7.02 -13.30 -10.07
C ALA A 256 -7.29 -14.36 -11.15
N GLY A 257 -7.19 -15.66 -10.81
CA GLY A 257 -7.31 -16.78 -11.73
C GLY A 257 -6.09 -16.97 -12.64
N LEU A 258 -4.90 -16.56 -12.17
CA LEU A 258 -3.65 -16.57 -12.93
C LEU A 258 -2.65 -17.57 -12.36
N LEU A 259 -1.68 -17.96 -13.17
CA LEU A 259 -0.62 -18.88 -12.78
C LEU A 259 0.63 -18.10 -12.38
N SER A 260 1.20 -18.39 -11.22
CA SER A 260 2.43 -17.75 -10.76
C SER A 260 3.66 -18.56 -11.20
N ILE A 261 4.68 -17.85 -11.69
CA ILE A 261 6.00 -18.41 -11.99
C ILE A 261 7.00 -17.78 -11.00
N PRO A 262 7.37 -18.50 -9.94
CA PRO A 262 8.31 -17.99 -8.95
C PRO A 262 9.72 -17.87 -9.54
N VAL A 263 10.34 -16.72 -9.30
CA VAL A 263 11.76 -16.47 -9.57
C VAL A 263 12.48 -16.50 -8.23
N SER A 264 13.33 -17.52 -8.04
CA SER A 264 14.16 -17.68 -6.85
C SER A 264 15.15 -16.52 -6.71
N LEU A 265 15.49 -16.21 -5.46
CA LEU A 265 16.48 -15.17 -5.16
C LEU A 265 17.88 -15.79 -5.11
N ARG A 266 18.89 -14.98 -5.44
CA ARG A 266 20.31 -15.35 -5.27
C ARG A 266 20.96 -14.48 -4.21
N HIS A 267 22.08 -14.95 -3.68
CA HIS A 267 22.93 -14.18 -2.80
C HIS A 267 23.39 -12.88 -3.49
N ALA A 268 23.24 -11.75 -2.79
CA ALA A 268 23.61 -10.45 -3.33
C ALA A 268 25.13 -10.39 -3.59
N PRO A 269 25.58 -9.94 -4.78
CA PRO A 269 26.99 -10.00 -5.16
C PRO A 269 27.85 -9.03 -4.33
N LEU A 270 29.12 -9.40 -4.13
CA LEU A 270 30.15 -8.52 -3.56
C LEU A 270 30.33 -7.29 -4.46
N GLN A 271 30.22 -6.08 -3.90
CA GLN A 271 30.24 -4.87 -4.72
C GLN A 271 31.64 -4.27 -4.79
N LYS A 272 32.06 -3.92 -6.01
CA LYS A 272 33.23 -3.06 -6.23
C LYS A 272 32.81 -1.61 -5.99
N ALA A 273 33.54 -0.88 -5.14
CA ALA A 273 33.32 0.56 -5.00
C ALA A 273 33.46 1.23 -6.37
N GLY A 274 32.46 2.04 -6.74
CA GLY A 274 32.50 2.82 -7.97
C GLY A 274 33.78 3.65 -8.02
N ARG A 275 34.47 3.63 -9.16
CA ARG A 275 35.53 4.59 -9.47
C ARG A 275 34.87 5.98 -9.49
N ASN A 276 35.06 6.77 -8.44
CA ASN A 276 34.92 8.22 -8.56
C ASN A 276 35.84 8.66 -9.69
N GLY A 277 35.26 9.32 -10.70
CA GLY A 277 36.01 9.92 -11.80
C GLY A 277 36.99 10.94 -11.25
N ARG A 278 38.22 10.51 -10.96
CA ARG A 278 39.34 11.42 -10.76
C ARG A 278 39.62 12.07 -12.10
N ASN A 279 39.36 13.37 -12.14
CA ASN A 279 39.86 14.27 -13.16
C ASN A 279 41.36 13.99 -13.36
N ARG A 280 41.75 13.58 -14.56
CA ARG A 280 43.15 13.27 -14.91
C ARG A 280 43.92 14.59 -14.96
N ASN A 281 44.55 14.98 -13.86
CA ASN A 281 45.70 15.86 -13.92
C ASN A 281 46.96 14.99 -13.91
N ARG A 282 47.63 14.91 -15.07
CA ARG A 282 48.96 14.31 -15.22
C ARG A 282 49.93 15.18 -14.44
N ASN A 283 50.49 14.64 -13.35
CA ASN A 283 51.89 14.78 -12.91
C ASN A 283 52.02 14.43 -11.42
N ASN A 284 52.16 13.15 -11.11
CA ASN A 284 53.18 12.67 -10.17
C ASN A 284 53.15 11.13 -10.09
N ARG A 285 54.29 10.50 -10.31
CA ARG A 285 54.52 9.07 -10.08
C ARG A 285 54.86 8.87 -8.60
N SER A 286 53.94 8.29 -7.85
CA SER A 286 54.28 7.52 -6.65
C SER A 286 53.39 6.28 -6.60
N TYR A 287 54.04 5.12 -6.57
CA TYR A 287 53.39 3.83 -6.36
C TYR A 287 52.91 3.79 -4.91
N SER A 288 51.60 3.85 -4.69
CA SER A 288 50.98 3.35 -3.47
C SER A 288 49.88 2.37 -3.87
N GLU A 289 50.00 1.13 -3.39
CA GLU A 289 49.00 0.08 -3.58
C GLU A 289 47.69 0.50 -2.93
N GLY A 290 46.79 1.05 -3.75
CA GLY A 290 45.45 1.43 -3.33
C GLY A 290 44.62 0.19 -3.02
N ARG A 291 44.39 -0.07 -1.73
CA ARG A 291 43.40 -1.02 -1.22
C ARG A 291 42.03 -0.65 -1.81
N ASN A 292 41.58 -1.40 -2.82
CA ASN A 292 40.24 -1.24 -3.39
C ASN A 292 39.22 -1.56 -2.31
N ASN A 293 38.57 -0.53 -1.76
CA ASN A 293 37.60 -0.69 -0.68
C ASN A 293 36.28 -1.25 -1.26
N THR A 294 36.25 -2.55 -1.59
CA THR A 294 35.04 -3.24 -2.04
C THR A 294 34.05 -3.32 -0.89
N ARG A 295 32.89 -2.66 -1.02
CA ARG A 295 31.80 -2.79 -0.06
C ARG A 295 31.17 -4.16 -0.26
N SER A 296 31.34 -5.06 0.71
CA SER A 296 30.69 -6.36 0.67
C SER A 296 29.34 -6.27 1.39
N LEU A 297 28.27 -6.68 0.72
CA LEU A 297 27.03 -7.01 1.42
C LEU A 297 27.27 -8.30 2.21
N HIS A 298 26.62 -8.43 3.37
CA HIS A 298 26.65 -9.71 4.08
C HIS A 298 26.11 -10.82 3.16
N PRO A 299 26.76 -12.00 3.07
CA PRO A 299 26.39 -13.04 2.11
C PRO A 299 24.94 -13.49 2.22
N TYR A 300 24.31 -13.40 3.40
CA TYR A 300 22.92 -13.81 3.58
C TYR A 300 21.89 -12.90 2.89
N PHE A 301 22.26 -11.70 2.42
CA PHE A 301 21.32 -10.88 1.67
C PHE A 301 20.91 -11.57 0.37
N LEU A 302 19.61 -11.55 0.08
CA LEU A 302 19.00 -12.19 -1.08
C LEU A 302 18.38 -11.13 -1.99
N GLN A 303 18.55 -11.28 -3.30
CA GLN A 303 17.96 -10.39 -4.29
C GLN A 303 17.49 -11.17 -5.53
N SER A 304 16.52 -10.60 -6.24
CA SER A 304 16.18 -11.08 -7.58
C SER A 304 17.21 -10.56 -8.58
N HIS A 305 17.38 -11.29 -9.68
CA HIS A 305 18.21 -10.84 -10.78
C HIS A 305 17.42 -10.82 -12.08
N VAL A 306 17.78 -9.86 -12.94
CA VAL A 306 17.04 -9.55 -14.17
C VAL A 306 17.17 -10.68 -15.21
N ASP A 307 18.32 -11.34 -15.26
CA ASP A 307 18.57 -12.52 -16.08
C ASP A 307 17.69 -13.72 -15.67
N ASP A 308 17.47 -13.95 -14.38
CA ASP A 308 16.58 -15.03 -13.90
C ASP A 308 15.11 -14.75 -14.26
N ILE A 309 14.71 -13.48 -14.23
CA ILE A 309 13.38 -13.03 -14.70
C ILE A 309 13.25 -13.25 -16.21
N ALA A 310 14.26 -12.85 -16.99
CA ALA A 310 14.28 -13.06 -18.44
C ALA A 310 14.25 -14.56 -18.80
N ALA A 311 15.00 -15.40 -18.08
CA ALA A 311 15.00 -16.84 -18.24
C ALA A 311 13.65 -17.46 -17.87
N ALA A 312 12.99 -16.98 -16.80
CA ALA A 312 11.65 -17.41 -16.44
C ALA A 312 10.62 -17.09 -17.53
N ILE A 313 10.69 -15.89 -18.12
CA ILE A 313 9.87 -15.52 -19.29
C ILE A 313 10.13 -16.45 -20.47
N GLY A 314 11.40 -16.74 -20.78
CA GLY A 314 11.78 -17.64 -21.88
C GLY A 314 11.23 -19.06 -21.69
N ARG A 315 11.32 -19.62 -20.48
CA ARG A 315 10.87 -20.99 -20.15
C ARG A 315 9.37 -21.23 -20.37
N ILE A 316 8.54 -20.19 -20.34
CA ILE A 316 7.08 -20.30 -20.49
C ILE A 316 6.57 -19.90 -21.89
N GLY A 317 7.44 -19.90 -22.90
CA GLY A 317 7.08 -19.56 -24.28
C GLY A 317 7.22 -18.06 -24.61
N GLY A 318 7.91 -17.29 -23.77
CA GLY A 318 8.27 -15.89 -24.04
C GLY A 318 7.25 -14.85 -23.58
N PRO A 319 7.45 -13.57 -23.97
CA PRO A 319 6.68 -12.43 -23.47
C PRO A 319 5.16 -12.49 -23.71
N ARG A 320 4.72 -13.20 -24.77
CA ARG A 320 3.30 -13.31 -25.13
C ARG A 320 2.48 -14.15 -24.16
N SER A 321 3.11 -15.08 -23.45
CA SER A 321 2.46 -15.93 -22.43
C SER A 321 2.34 -15.24 -21.05
N VAL A 322 3.06 -14.12 -20.87
CA VAL A 322 3.18 -13.42 -19.59
C VAL A 322 2.08 -12.37 -19.48
N ILE A 323 1.36 -12.33 -18.37
CA ILE A 323 0.43 -11.27 -17.97
C ILE A 323 1.19 -10.03 -17.52
N CYS A 324 2.10 -10.21 -16.56
CA CYS A 324 2.99 -9.16 -16.06
C CYS A 324 4.19 -9.76 -15.30
N VAL A 325 5.19 -8.93 -15.06
CA VAL A 325 6.17 -9.14 -13.99
C VAL A 325 5.67 -8.43 -12.72
N LEU A 326 5.56 -9.18 -11.62
CA LEU A 326 5.19 -8.69 -10.29
C LEU A 326 6.44 -8.64 -9.39
N THR A 327 6.95 -7.45 -9.16
CA THR A 327 8.09 -7.21 -8.25
C THR A 327 7.63 -6.73 -6.88
N THR A 328 8.52 -6.80 -5.89
CA THR A 328 8.31 -6.34 -4.52
C THR A 328 9.45 -5.44 -4.05
N THR A 329 9.12 -4.22 -3.63
CA THR A 329 10.10 -3.27 -3.07
C THR A 329 10.23 -3.44 -1.56
N SER A 330 9.15 -3.19 -0.82
CA SER A 330 9.16 -3.27 0.64
C SER A 330 9.08 -4.73 1.10
N CYS A 331 10.16 -5.26 1.68
CA CYS A 331 10.27 -6.67 2.08
C CYS A 331 10.99 -6.86 3.43
N PHE A 332 10.86 -8.04 4.02
CA PHE A 332 11.57 -8.42 5.23
C PHE A 332 13.02 -8.78 4.90
N ALA A 333 13.97 -8.35 5.73
CA ALA A 333 15.34 -8.83 5.63
C ALA A 333 15.37 -10.36 5.90
N PRO A 334 16.25 -11.14 5.24
CA PRO A 334 17.39 -10.70 4.45
C PRO A 334 17.10 -10.45 2.96
N ARG A 335 15.84 -10.48 2.52
CA ARG A 335 15.51 -10.07 1.15
C ARG A 335 15.73 -8.56 0.98
N LEU A 336 16.37 -8.18 -0.12
CA LEU A 336 16.49 -6.81 -0.57
C LEU A 336 15.31 -6.43 -1.49
N PRO A 337 14.96 -5.13 -1.58
CA PRO A 337 14.05 -4.64 -2.60
C PRO A 337 14.50 -5.06 -4.00
N ASP A 338 13.56 -5.42 -4.87
CA ASP A 338 13.93 -5.72 -6.27
C ASP A 338 14.54 -4.50 -6.97
N ASP A 339 15.43 -4.74 -7.95
CA ASP A 339 15.90 -3.68 -8.83
C ASP A 339 14.81 -3.29 -9.84
N VAL A 340 13.81 -2.56 -9.36
CA VAL A 340 12.67 -2.11 -10.16
C VAL A 340 13.09 -1.27 -11.36
N VAL A 341 14.25 -0.61 -11.34
CA VAL A 341 14.73 0.18 -12.49
C VAL A 341 15.23 -0.74 -13.59
N ALA A 342 16.07 -1.72 -13.26
CA ALA A 342 16.59 -2.67 -14.22
C ALA A 342 15.48 -3.58 -14.77
N ILE A 343 14.56 -4.03 -13.90
CA ILE A 343 13.39 -4.83 -14.29
C ILE A 343 12.44 -4.02 -15.17
N ALA A 344 12.18 -2.74 -14.84
CA ALA A 344 11.36 -1.89 -15.69
C ALA A 344 11.95 -1.69 -17.09
N ARG A 345 13.29 -1.60 -17.22
CA ARG A 345 13.96 -1.56 -18.54
C ARG A 345 13.75 -2.86 -19.31
N LEU A 346 13.91 -4.02 -18.67
CA LEU A 346 13.62 -5.31 -19.28
C LEU A 346 12.15 -5.38 -19.75
N CYS A 347 11.21 -5.02 -18.88
CA CYS A 347 9.77 -5.02 -19.18
C CYS A 347 9.42 -4.09 -20.34
N LYS A 348 10.12 -2.95 -20.47
CA LYS A 348 10.00 -2.05 -21.62
C LYS A 348 10.48 -2.70 -22.92
N VAL A 349 11.63 -3.36 -22.90
CA VAL A 349 12.20 -4.04 -24.08
C VAL A 349 11.33 -5.22 -24.52
N LEU A 350 10.82 -6.00 -23.58
CA LEU A 350 10.01 -7.19 -23.87
C LEU A 350 8.52 -6.91 -24.08
N ASP A 351 8.08 -5.65 -23.95
CA ASP A 351 6.66 -5.25 -23.95
C ASP A 351 5.79 -6.09 -22.97
N VAL A 352 6.30 -6.28 -21.76
CA VAL A 352 5.61 -6.99 -20.67
C VAL A 352 5.17 -5.98 -19.60
N PRO A 353 3.90 -6.00 -19.14
CA PRO A 353 3.47 -5.14 -18.06
C PRO A 353 4.25 -5.37 -16.78
N HIS A 354 4.50 -4.31 -16.03
CA HIS A 354 5.23 -4.36 -14.78
C HIS A 354 4.39 -3.80 -13.64
N VAL A 355 4.11 -4.66 -12.66
CA VAL A 355 3.37 -4.32 -11.45
C VAL A 355 4.31 -4.35 -10.26
N VAL A 356 4.26 -3.30 -9.43
CA VAL A 356 5.09 -3.19 -8.23
C VAL A 356 4.24 -3.34 -6.97
N ASN A 357 4.49 -4.40 -6.21
CA ASN A 357 4.03 -4.54 -4.83
C ASN A 357 4.88 -3.65 -3.92
N ASN A 358 4.37 -2.47 -3.60
CA ASN A 358 5.01 -1.46 -2.75
C ASN A 358 4.29 -1.33 -1.40
N ALA A 359 3.83 -2.45 -0.84
CA ALA A 359 2.97 -2.54 0.33
C ALA A 359 3.27 -1.50 1.43
N TYR A 360 4.51 -1.38 1.88
CA TYR A 360 4.91 -0.43 2.93
C TYR A 360 6.12 0.40 2.52
N GLY A 361 6.29 0.68 1.23
CA GLY A 361 7.45 1.42 0.73
C GLY A 361 7.29 2.93 0.64
N VAL A 362 6.08 3.49 0.82
CA VAL A 362 5.87 4.96 0.76
C VAL A 362 6.67 5.69 1.83
N GLN A 363 6.83 5.07 3.00
CA GLN A 363 7.63 5.59 4.11
C GLN A 363 9.15 5.58 3.85
N SER A 364 9.60 5.01 2.73
CA SER A 364 11.00 5.01 2.30
C SER A 364 11.17 5.88 1.06
N ARG A 365 11.83 7.03 1.25
CA ARG A 365 12.15 7.93 0.13
C ARG A 365 13.06 7.24 -0.89
N GLY A 366 13.97 6.37 -0.43
CA GLY A 366 14.84 5.58 -1.31
C GLY A 366 14.05 4.64 -2.22
N ILE A 367 13.07 3.90 -1.67
CA ILE A 367 12.18 3.05 -2.47
C ILE A 367 11.37 3.89 -3.46
N MET A 368 10.77 4.98 -2.99
CA MET A 368 9.92 5.84 -3.83
C MET A 368 10.72 6.49 -4.98
N GLN A 369 11.94 6.98 -4.74
CA GLN A 369 12.81 7.52 -5.78
C GLN A 369 13.25 6.46 -6.81
N ARG A 370 13.44 5.20 -6.39
CA ARG A 370 13.72 4.11 -7.33
C ARG A 370 12.50 3.76 -8.19
N ILE A 371 11.30 3.80 -7.62
CA ILE A 371 10.06 3.64 -8.39
C ILE A 371 9.93 4.78 -9.41
N ASP A 372 10.22 6.03 -9.03
CA ASP A 372 10.21 7.16 -9.96
C ASP A 372 11.19 6.96 -11.13
N ALA A 373 12.42 6.56 -10.81
CA ALA A 373 13.42 6.24 -11.82
C ALA A 373 12.98 5.11 -12.74
N ALA A 374 12.29 4.08 -12.20
CA ALA A 374 11.74 2.99 -12.99
C ALA A 374 10.63 3.45 -13.94
N ILE A 375 9.74 4.34 -13.49
CA ILE A 375 8.71 4.97 -14.31
C ILE A 375 9.34 5.75 -15.48
N ARG A 376 10.36 6.57 -15.20
CA ARG A 376 11.00 7.41 -16.24
C ARG A 376 11.88 6.63 -17.22
N LEU A 377 12.61 5.61 -16.73
CA LEU A 377 13.66 4.93 -17.51
C LEU A 377 13.20 3.62 -18.15
N GLY A 378 12.04 3.08 -17.73
CA GLY A 378 11.55 1.77 -18.15
C GLY A 378 10.04 1.75 -18.32
N ARG A 379 9.44 0.61 -18.01
CA ARG A 379 7.99 0.39 -17.97
C ARG A 379 7.57 0.02 -16.55
N VAL A 380 6.62 0.79 -16.01
CA VAL A 380 5.86 0.49 -14.80
C VAL A 380 4.41 0.81 -15.13
N ASP A 381 3.52 -0.17 -15.02
CA ASP A 381 2.10 -0.01 -15.38
C ASP A 381 1.30 0.42 -14.15
N ALA A 382 1.57 -0.21 -13.00
CA ALA A 382 0.90 0.10 -11.73
C ALA A 382 1.71 -0.30 -10.50
N ILE A 383 1.42 0.38 -9.39
CA ILE A 383 2.00 0.20 -8.07
C ILE A 383 0.86 0.10 -7.06
N VAL A 384 0.94 -0.85 -6.13
CA VAL A 384 -0.03 -0.98 -5.03
C VAL A 384 0.67 -0.78 -3.69
N GLN A 385 0.11 0.09 -2.84
CA GLN A 385 0.60 0.39 -1.50
C GLN A 385 -0.50 0.16 -0.45
N SER A 386 -0.14 -0.22 0.78
CA SER A 386 -1.09 -0.39 1.89
C SER A 386 -1.48 0.95 2.50
N GLY A 387 -2.75 1.11 2.87
CA GLY A 387 -3.22 2.28 3.61
C GLY A 387 -2.62 2.33 5.01
N ASP A 388 -2.85 1.27 5.78
CA ASP A 388 -2.44 1.13 7.19
C ASP A 388 -0.94 1.32 7.40
N LYS A 389 -0.12 0.65 6.59
CA LYS A 389 1.34 0.60 6.79
C LYS A 389 2.08 1.89 6.46
N ASN A 390 1.45 2.79 5.70
CA ASN A 390 2.09 4.01 5.21
C ASN A 390 1.44 5.29 5.76
N PHE A 391 0.16 5.22 6.13
CA PHE A 391 -0.63 6.37 6.53
C PHE A 391 -1.22 6.24 7.94
N LEU A 392 -0.83 5.22 8.72
CA LEU A 392 -1.26 5.03 10.13
C LEU A 392 -2.78 4.99 10.32
N VAL A 393 -3.48 4.35 9.39
CA VAL A 393 -4.94 4.14 9.42
C VAL A 393 -5.26 2.67 9.71
N PRO A 394 -6.52 2.32 10.05
CA PRO A 394 -6.91 0.92 10.20
C PRO A 394 -6.64 0.06 8.95
N VAL A 395 -6.42 -1.24 9.17
CA VAL A 395 -6.27 -2.23 8.08
C VAL A 395 -7.57 -2.30 7.28
N GLY A 396 -7.46 -2.25 5.95
CA GLY A 396 -8.61 -2.44 5.06
C GLY A 396 -8.57 -1.62 3.78
N GLY A 397 -7.72 -0.60 3.70
CA GLY A 397 -7.51 0.20 2.49
C GLY A 397 -6.15 -0.03 1.84
N ALA A 398 -6.09 0.21 0.54
CA ALA A 398 -4.86 0.28 -0.24
C ALA A 398 -4.92 1.48 -1.19
N VAL A 399 -3.76 1.90 -1.70
CA VAL A 399 -3.65 2.87 -2.78
C VAL A 399 -3.22 2.13 -4.04
N LEU A 400 -3.99 2.29 -5.11
CA LEU A 400 -3.62 1.87 -6.45
C LEU A 400 -3.13 3.10 -7.20
N SER A 401 -1.92 3.04 -7.75
CA SER A 401 -1.32 4.16 -8.46
C SER A 401 -0.56 3.69 -9.70
N GLY A 402 -0.26 4.60 -10.62
CA GLY A 402 0.45 4.26 -11.87
C GLY A 402 -0.02 5.09 -13.04
N LYS A 403 -0.01 4.49 -14.23
CA LYS A 403 -0.51 5.12 -15.45
C LYS A 403 -2.01 5.36 -15.37
N LYS A 404 -2.46 6.51 -15.86
CA LYS A 404 -3.87 6.94 -15.75
C LYS A 404 -4.84 5.89 -16.28
N GLU A 405 -4.58 5.35 -17.47
CA GLU A 405 -5.45 4.38 -18.13
C GLU A 405 -5.45 3.00 -17.46
N VAL A 406 -4.34 2.58 -16.85
CA VAL A 406 -4.25 1.30 -16.13
C VAL A 406 -5.04 1.38 -14.83
N VAL A 407 -4.85 2.46 -14.07
CA VAL A 407 -5.56 2.70 -12.81
C VAL A 407 -7.07 2.82 -13.07
N ALA A 408 -7.48 3.57 -14.10
CA ALA A 408 -8.89 3.72 -14.47
C ALA A 408 -9.55 2.39 -14.84
N ARG A 409 -8.89 1.55 -15.66
CA ARG A 409 -9.43 0.22 -16.02
C ARG A 409 -9.57 -0.70 -14.81
N ALA A 410 -8.59 -0.70 -13.91
CA ALA A 410 -8.66 -1.53 -12.70
C ALA A 410 -9.75 -1.04 -11.74
N ALA A 411 -9.92 0.28 -11.58
CA ALA A 411 -10.99 0.85 -10.78
C ALA A 411 -12.40 0.56 -11.36
N ALA A 412 -12.55 0.61 -12.69
CA ALA A 412 -13.79 0.25 -13.37
C ALA A 412 -14.11 -1.25 -13.28
N LEU A 413 -13.12 -2.11 -13.05
CA LEU A 413 -13.36 -3.54 -12.84
C LEU A 413 -13.95 -3.85 -11.44
N TYR A 414 -13.85 -2.91 -10.50
CA TYR A 414 -14.43 -3.10 -9.17
C TYR A 414 -15.97 -3.21 -9.29
N ALA A 415 -16.51 -4.37 -8.90
CA ALA A 415 -17.94 -4.64 -8.99
C ALA A 415 -18.72 -4.03 -7.82
N GLY A 416 -19.60 -3.08 -8.11
CA GLY A 416 -20.47 -2.47 -7.10
C GLY A 416 -19.88 -1.24 -6.42
N ARG A 417 -20.64 -0.68 -5.47
CA ARG A 417 -20.15 0.37 -4.58
C ARG A 417 -19.20 -0.20 -3.52
N ALA A 418 -18.28 0.62 -3.04
CA ALA A 418 -17.34 0.24 -1.99
C ALA A 418 -17.57 1.02 -0.68
N SER A 419 -16.98 0.52 0.41
CA SER A 419 -16.98 1.22 1.70
C SER A 419 -16.24 2.55 1.61
N ALA A 420 -16.80 3.61 2.17
CA ALA A 420 -16.11 4.90 2.29
C ALA A 420 -15.12 4.93 3.47
N SER A 421 -15.16 3.98 4.41
CA SER A 421 -14.39 4.06 5.66
C SER A 421 -12.88 4.23 5.43
N PRO A 422 -12.20 3.40 4.60
CA PRO A 422 -10.76 3.60 4.38
C PRO A 422 -10.42 4.92 3.68
N VAL A 423 -11.37 5.48 2.94
CA VAL A 423 -11.22 6.78 2.28
C VAL A 423 -11.33 7.90 3.32
N VAL A 424 -12.31 7.82 4.22
CA VAL A 424 -12.51 8.77 5.32
C VAL A 424 -11.30 8.74 6.26
N ASP A 425 -10.79 7.57 6.61
CA ASP A 425 -9.60 7.44 7.47
C ASP A 425 -8.40 8.18 6.87
N ILE A 426 -8.09 7.92 5.59
CA ILE A 426 -7.00 8.59 4.89
C ILE A 426 -7.27 10.10 4.73
N PHE A 427 -8.52 10.49 4.46
CA PHE A 427 -8.92 11.90 4.35
C PHE A 427 -8.62 12.66 5.64
N ILE A 428 -9.08 12.13 6.78
CA ILE A 428 -8.85 12.70 8.10
C ILE A 428 -7.36 12.77 8.38
N THR A 429 -6.62 11.67 8.23
CA THR A 429 -5.18 11.67 8.49
C THR A 429 -4.41 12.64 7.59
N ALA A 430 -4.80 12.77 6.32
CA ALA A 430 -4.19 13.70 5.39
C ALA A 430 -4.39 15.16 5.82
N LEU A 431 -5.59 15.51 6.29
CA LEU A 431 -5.88 16.85 6.78
C LEU A 431 -5.25 17.12 8.15
N SER A 432 -5.21 16.15 9.06
CA SER A 432 -4.62 16.32 10.39
C SER A 432 -3.10 16.51 10.33
N LEU A 433 -2.41 15.78 9.45
CA LEU A 433 -0.94 15.88 9.34
C LEU A 433 -0.51 17.00 8.38
N GLY A 434 -1.18 17.14 7.25
CA GLY A 434 -0.68 17.94 6.12
C GLY A 434 0.67 17.43 5.59
N ARG A 435 1.19 18.10 4.55
CA ARG A 435 2.47 17.74 3.91
C ARG A 435 3.63 17.76 4.90
N SER A 436 3.71 18.81 5.71
CA SER A 436 4.77 18.98 6.70
C SER A 436 4.74 17.91 7.80
N GLY A 437 3.55 17.48 8.24
CA GLY A 437 3.40 16.39 9.21
C GLY A 437 3.90 15.05 8.65
N PHE A 438 3.52 14.70 7.41
CA PHE A 438 4.05 13.49 6.76
C PHE A 438 5.57 13.53 6.60
N GLN A 439 6.14 14.67 6.17
CA GLN A 439 7.58 14.82 6.03
C GLN A 439 8.32 14.66 7.36
N GLN A 440 7.80 15.25 8.44
CA GLN A 440 8.34 15.08 9.78
C GLN A 440 8.28 13.63 10.22
N MET A 441 7.16 12.95 9.99
CA MET A 441 6.95 11.55 10.31
C MET A 441 7.95 10.64 9.57
N TRP A 442 8.18 10.86 8.27
CA TRP A 442 9.20 10.13 7.50
C TRP A 442 10.62 10.43 7.98
N LYS A 443 10.95 11.70 8.26
CA LYS A 443 12.25 12.10 8.81
C LYS A 443 12.52 11.42 10.16
N ARG A 444 11.51 11.39 11.03
CA ARG A 444 11.60 10.75 12.35
C ARG A 444 11.85 9.25 12.24
N ARG A 445 11.19 8.56 11.30
CA ARG A 445 11.47 7.14 11.01
C ARG A 445 12.95 6.91 10.67
N TYR A 446 13.56 7.75 9.83
CA TYR A 446 14.98 7.63 9.49
C TYR A 446 15.88 7.80 10.72
N GLN A 447 15.61 8.79 11.57
CA GLN A 447 16.35 8.99 12.82
C GLN A 447 16.24 7.78 13.75
N LEU A 448 15.02 7.27 13.98
CA LEU A 448 14.80 6.10 14.83
C LEU A 448 15.40 4.83 14.25
N ARG A 449 15.41 4.70 12.92
CA ARG A 449 16.09 3.59 12.27
C ARG A 449 17.59 3.59 12.58
N GLU A 450 18.26 4.73 12.56
CA GLU A 450 19.68 4.82 12.91
C GLU A 450 19.93 4.42 14.36
N VAL A 451 19.12 4.93 15.29
CA VAL A 451 19.20 4.60 16.73
C VAL A 451 18.97 3.11 16.96
N LEU A 452 17.88 2.56 16.41
CA LEU A 452 17.57 1.13 16.53
C LEU A 452 18.66 0.27 15.89
N GLY A 453 19.14 0.63 14.69
CA GLY A 453 20.21 -0.08 14.01
C GLY A 453 21.50 -0.14 14.84
N ALA A 454 21.92 0.99 15.42
CA ALA A 454 23.09 1.05 16.30
C ALA A 454 22.90 0.20 17.57
N ALA A 455 21.72 0.25 18.18
CA ALA A 455 21.39 -0.54 19.36
C ALA A 455 21.41 -2.05 19.05
N LEU A 456 20.81 -2.47 17.92
CA LEU A 456 20.81 -3.85 17.46
C LEU A 456 22.21 -4.34 17.10
N GLN A 457 23.05 -3.49 16.50
CA GLN A 457 24.44 -3.82 16.19
C GLN A 457 25.24 -4.11 17.47
N LYS A 458 25.10 -3.25 18.49
CA LYS A 458 25.73 -3.44 19.79
C LYS A 458 25.22 -4.71 20.49
N PHE A 459 23.90 -4.91 20.47
CA PHE A 459 23.24 -6.09 21.02
C PHE A 459 23.76 -7.39 20.39
N ALA A 460 23.86 -7.43 19.07
CA ALA A 460 24.33 -8.59 18.32
C ALA A 460 25.81 -8.87 18.63
N HIS A 461 26.66 -7.84 18.58
CA HIS A 461 28.09 -7.97 18.84
C HIS A 461 28.38 -8.55 20.24
N ALA A 462 27.65 -8.11 21.26
CA ALA A 462 27.79 -8.61 22.63
C ALA A 462 27.49 -10.11 22.79
N ARG A 463 26.83 -10.74 21.80
CA ARG A 463 26.41 -12.15 21.81
C ARG A 463 27.12 -13.00 20.77
N GLY A 464 28.14 -12.46 20.10
CA GLY A 464 28.81 -13.12 18.97
C GLY A 464 27.92 -13.24 17.73
N GLU A 465 26.86 -12.45 17.64
CA GLU A 465 25.96 -12.40 16.50
C GLU A 465 26.29 -11.24 15.56
N VAL A 466 25.71 -11.29 14.36
CA VAL A 466 25.89 -10.27 13.33
C VAL A 466 24.52 -9.70 12.96
N LEU A 467 24.39 -8.38 13.10
CA LEU A 467 23.36 -7.64 12.40
C LEU A 467 23.75 -7.60 10.91
N LEU A 468 22.83 -8.03 10.05
CA LEU A 468 23.00 -7.92 8.60
C LEU A 468 23.01 -6.44 8.22
N THR A 469 24.19 -5.92 7.94
CA THR A 469 24.40 -4.54 7.50
C THR A 469 24.90 -4.51 6.06
N GLU A 470 24.64 -3.39 5.40
CA GLU A 470 25.18 -3.09 4.07
C GLU A 470 26.58 -2.45 4.14
N GLU A 471 27.23 -2.52 5.32
CA GLU A 471 28.57 -1.99 5.62
C GLU A 471 29.31 -2.92 6.59
N MET A 472 30.46 -3.46 6.18
CA MET A 472 31.61 -3.72 7.05
C MET A 472 32.90 -3.62 6.22
N GLY A 473 33.60 -2.51 6.41
CA GLY A 473 34.93 -2.23 5.92
C GLY A 473 35.58 -1.22 6.84
N ASP A 474 35.67 -1.57 8.13
CA ASP A 474 36.84 -1.34 8.98
C ASP A 474 36.56 -1.87 10.39
N THR A 475 37.46 -2.73 10.85
CA THR A 475 37.64 -3.08 12.26
C THR A 475 37.81 -1.82 13.11
N CYS A 476 37.08 -1.76 14.22
CA CYS A 476 37.49 -1.19 15.50
C CYS A 476 38.29 0.13 15.47
N ASN A 477 37.63 1.26 15.70
CA ASN A 477 38.26 2.37 16.41
C ASN A 477 37.25 3.09 17.31
N ILE A 478 36.97 2.44 18.43
CA ILE A 478 36.37 3.07 19.61
C ILE A 478 37.45 3.97 20.17
N ASN A 479 37.51 5.24 19.72
CA ASN A 479 38.18 6.37 20.40
C ASN A 479 38.08 7.62 19.52
N LYS A 480 36.89 8.20 19.39
CA LYS A 480 36.70 9.61 18.96
C LYS A 480 35.36 10.21 19.38
N VAL A 481 34.87 9.81 20.55
CA VAL A 481 33.80 10.51 21.28
C VAL A 481 34.26 10.70 22.73
N ALA A 482 35.35 11.42 22.91
CA ALA A 482 35.81 11.92 24.19
C ALA A 482 36.74 13.10 23.89
N ASN A 483 36.16 14.30 23.82
CA ASN A 483 36.75 15.62 24.10
C ASN A 483 35.98 16.70 23.36
N ALA A 484 34.81 17.03 23.89
CA ALA A 484 34.19 18.33 23.72
C ALA A 484 33.35 18.63 24.98
N THR A 485 34.04 18.71 26.11
CA THR A 485 33.48 19.20 27.36
C THR A 485 33.79 20.70 27.45
N THR A 486 32.74 21.49 27.35
CA THR A 486 32.43 22.66 28.19
C THR A 486 33.54 23.69 28.41
N THR A 487 33.35 24.88 27.83
CA THR A 487 33.60 26.14 28.55
C THR A 487 32.37 27.05 28.42
N ASN A 488 31.75 27.30 29.55
CA ASN A 488 30.70 28.30 29.72
C ASN A 488 31.30 29.70 29.57
N SER A 489 30.60 30.60 28.88
CA SER A 489 30.53 32.00 29.29
C SER A 489 29.27 32.65 28.72
N THR A 490 28.35 32.90 29.64
CA THR A 490 27.39 34.01 29.63
C THR A 490 28.07 35.32 29.23
N ILE A 491 27.42 36.16 28.43
CA ILE A 491 27.29 37.62 28.64
C ILE A 491 26.25 38.20 27.66
N ALA A 492 25.26 38.85 28.28
CA ALA A 492 24.47 40.01 27.88
C ALA A 492 23.76 40.06 26.51
N ALA A 493 22.44 40.03 26.60
CA ALA A 493 21.55 40.77 25.72
C ALA A 493 21.73 42.28 25.90
N THR A 494 21.71 43.03 24.80
CA THR A 494 21.32 44.44 24.80
C THR A 494 20.55 44.77 23.53
N ASN A 495 19.53 45.59 23.76
CA ASN A 495 18.40 45.91 22.90
C ASN A 495 18.69 47.00 21.86
N ASN A 496 17.63 47.26 21.06
CA ASN A 496 17.29 48.47 20.27
C ASN A 496 17.56 48.34 18.77
N SER A 497 16.56 48.28 17.89
CA SER A 497 15.38 49.13 17.62
C SER A 497 15.66 50.27 16.63
N THR A 498 14.72 50.45 15.68
CA THR A 498 14.44 51.65 14.86
C THR A 498 15.42 52.05 13.74
N ILE A 499 15.08 52.73 12.62
CA ILE A 499 13.89 53.21 11.87
C ILE A 499 14.49 53.84 10.57
N ALA A 500 13.69 53.92 9.49
CA ALA A 500 13.79 54.84 8.32
C ALA A 500 14.98 54.66 7.33
N ALA A 501 14.82 54.58 6.00
CA ALA A 501 14.02 55.31 4.99
C ALA A 501 14.69 56.58 4.44
N ALA A 502 14.71 56.64 3.09
CA ALA A 502 14.97 57.76 2.16
C ALA A 502 16.44 58.20 1.95
N ALA A 503 16.90 58.72 0.80
CA ALA A 503 16.49 58.75 -0.61
C ALA A 503 17.55 59.59 -1.38
N THR A 504 17.69 59.39 -2.70
CA THR A 504 18.18 60.35 -3.73
C THR A 504 19.72 60.62 -3.76
N THR A 505 20.49 60.70 -4.86
CA THR A 505 20.27 61.29 -6.21
C THR A 505 21.44 60.91 -7.16
N THR A 506 21.10 60.48 -8.39
CA THR A 506 21.75 60.72 -9.71
C THR A 506 23.22 60.33 -9.98
N THR A 507 23.45 59.49 -11.01
CA THR A 507 24.03 59.88 -12.33
C THR A 507 23.92 58.73 -13.35
N THR A 508 23.55 59.11 -14.58
CA THR A 508 23.29 58.38 -15.83
C THR A 508 24.47 57.62 -16.44
N THR A 509 24.26 56.41 -16.98
CA THR A 509 24.58 56.00 -18.37
C THR A 509 24.14 54.55 -18.72
N THR A 510 23.24 54.47 -19.69
CA THR A 510 23.12 53.53 -20.84
C THR A 510 23.50 52.03 -20.73
N THR A 511 22.49 51.19 -20.97
CA THR A 511 22.47 50.04 -21.94
C THR A 511 22.09 48.66 -21.37
N THR A 512 21.08 48.07 -22.03
CA THR A 512 20.66 46.65 -22.15
C THR A 512 19.88 45.95 -21.03
N ASN A 513 18.67 45.54 -21.41
CA ASN A 513 17.72 44.70 -20.72
C ASN A 513 18.26 43.28 -20.43
N SER A 514 18.17 42.84 -19.18
CA SER A 514 17.94 41.43 -18.85
C SER A 514 17.15 41.33 -17.54
N ILE A 515 15.95 40.77 -17.64
CA ILE A 515 15.00 40.55 -16.56
C ILE A 515 15.60 39.55 -15.55
N LEU A 516 15.73 40.00 -14.29
CA LEU A 516 16.01 39.17 -13.12
C LEU A 516 14.77 38.34 -12.77
N ILE A 517 14.83 37.04 -13.02
CA ILE A 517 13.95 36.05 -12.38
C ILE A 517 14.67 35.55 -11.13
N ASN A 518 14.03 35.73 -9.97
CA ASN A 518 14.47 35.21 -8.69
C ASN A 518 14.71 33.69 -8.77
N THR A 519 15.95 33.30 -8.49
CA THR A 519 16.42 31.91 -8.39
C THR A 519 15.67 31.17 -7.30
N ILE A 520 14.73 30.31 -7.70
CA ILE A 520 14.27 29.18 -6.88
C ILE A 520 15.45 28.23 -6.74
N THR A 521 15.97 28.08 -5.53
CA THR A 521 16.96 27.06 -5.17
C THR A 521 16.37 25.68 -5.38
N THR A 522 16.57 25.09 -6.56
CA THR A 522 16.38 23.66 -6.79
C THR A 522 17.55 22.92 -6.19
N ASP A 523 17.33 22.28 -5.05
CA ASP A 523 18.24 21.33 -4.43
C ASP A 523 18.33 20.06 -5.32
N THR A 524 19.14 20.14 -6.37
CA THR A 524 19.49 19.00 -7.22
C THR A 524 20.60 18.22 -6.53
N THR A 525 20.23 17.31 -5.64
CA THR A 525 21.13 16.23 -5.25
C THR A 525 21.33 15.30 -6.45
N PRO A 526 22.58 15.00 -6.86
CA PRO A 526 22.83 14.11 -7.99
C PRO A 526 22.35 12.70 -7.64
N VAL A 527 21.65 12.06 -8.58
CA VAL A 527 21.24 10.65 -8.52
C VAL A 527 22.51 9.79 -8.50
N THR A 528 23.07 9.63 -7.31
CA THR A 528 24.09 8.63 -7.04
C THR A 528 23.38 7.29 -7.16
N THR A 529 23.98 6.30 -7.82
CA THR A 529 23.45 4.94 -7.95
C THR A 529 23.36 4.29 -6.57
N VAL A 530 22.30 4.60 -5.82
CA VAL A 530 21.99 3.99 -4.52
C VAL A 530 21.37 2.63 -4.81
N LEU A 531 22.13 1.58 -4.55
CA LEU A 531 21.70 0.19 -4.62
C LEU A 531 20.46 -0.05 -3.75
N PRO A 532 19.67 -1.11 -4.03
CA PRO A 532 18.42 -1.33 -3.30
C PRO A 532 18.76 -1.69 -1.85
N ARG A 533 18.64 -0.70 -0.97
CA ARG A 533 18.85 -0.88 0.46
C ARG A 533 17.57 -1.39 1.11
N ASN A 534 17.66 -2.37 2.01
CA ASN A 534 16.53 -2.65 2.89
C ASN A 534 16.55 -1.63 4.03
N ASP A 535 16.00 -0.44 3.77
CA ASP A 535 16.02 0.71 4.70
C ASP A 535 14.83 0.75 5.67
N ILE A 536 14.13 -0.38 5.83
CA ILE A 536 13.01 -0.54 6.78
C ILE A 536 13.29 -1.71 7.71
N SER A 537 13.66 -2.88 7.18
CA SER A 537 13.85 -4.11 7.93
C SER A 537 15.31 -4.33 8.32
N PHE A 538 15.52 -5.08 9.41
CA PHE A 538 16.78 -5.54 9.95
C PHE A 538 16.71 -7.05 10.14
N ALA A 539 17.85 -7.74 10.06
CA ALA A 539 17.95 -9.15 10.42
C ALA A 539 19.24 -9.39 11.22
N ILE A 540 19.14 -10.15 12.30
CA ILE A 540 20.25 -10.51 13.19
C ILE A 540 20.41 -12.02 13.15
N THR A 541 21.62 -12.52 13.00
CA THR A 541 21.91 -13.96 13.09
C THR A 541 21.60 -14.48 14.49
N MET A 542 21.17 -15.74 14.59
CA MET A 542 20.96 -16.44 15.87
C MET A 542 21.78 -17.74 15.87
N ARG A 543 23.11 -17.63 15.72
CA ARG A 543 24.06 -18.76 15.73
C ARG A 543 24.32 -19.33 17.13
N THR A 544 24.30 -18.49 18.16
CA THR A 544 24.75 -18.85 19.51
C THR A 544 23.62 -19.28 20.45
N VAL A 545 22.36 -19.26 19.98
CA VAL A 545 21.17 -19.52 20.81
C VAL A 545 20.94 -20.99 21.15
N GLY A 546 21.74 -21.92 20.62
CA GLY A 546 21.60 -23.35 20.93
C GLY A 546 20.60 -24.10 20.05
N GLY A 547 20.30 -23.60 18.85
CA GLY A 547 19.50 -24.29 17.82
C GLY A 547 18.13 -23.68 17.54
N VAL A 548 17.37 -24.35 16.68
CA VAL A 548 16.08 -23.86 16.14
C VAL A 548 15.02 -23.68 17.23
N GLU A 549 14.88 -24.64 18.14
CA GLU A 549 13.85 -24.58 19.20
C GLU A 549 14.12 -23.46 20.20
N ALA A 550 15.39 -23.23 20.56
CA ALA A 550 15.77 -22.11 21.40
C ALA A 550 15.54 -20.75 20.72
N ALA A 551 15.79 -20.65 19.41
CA ALA A 551 15.44 -19.47 18.63
C ALA A 551 13.94 -19.19 18.66
N LYS A 552 13.11 -20.21 18.41
CA LYS A 552 11.63 -20.10 18.48
C LYS A 552 11.17 -19.66 19.87
N GLU A 553 11.76 -20.20 20.93
CA GLU A 553 11.43 -19.84 22.30
C GLU A 553 11.77 -18.37 22.62
N ILE A 554 12.88 -17.83 22.11
CA ILE A 554 13.16 -16.38 22.21
C ILE A 554 12.02 -15.57 21.57
N GLY A 555 11.57 -15.96 20.38
CA GLY A 555 10.42 -15.34 19.72
C GLY A 555 9.13 -15.41 20.56
N ALA A 556 8.84 -16.58 21.13
CA ALA A 556 7.69 -16.78 22.00
C ALA A 556 7.77 -15.94 23.29
N ARG A 557 8.96 -15.79 23.88
CA ARG A 557 9.20 -14.95 25.07
C ARG A 557 9.05 -13.47 24.77
N LEU A 558 9.51 -13.00 23.61
CA LEU A 558 9.24 -11.62 23.15
C LEU A 558 7.73 -11.37 23.07
N PHE A 559 7.00 -12.27 22.42
CA PHE A 559 5.55 -12.14 22.28
C PHE A 559 4.83 -12.14 23.63
N ARG A 560 5.15 -13.09 24.53
CA ARG A 560 4.62 -13.14 25.90
C ARG A 560 4.98 -11.90 26.73
N SER A 561 6.06 -11.22 26.37
CA SER A 561 6.50 -9.97 27.00
C SER A 561 5.91 -8.71 26.37
N ALA A 562 4.83 -8.87 25.58
CA ALA A 562 4.13 -7.81 24.85
C ALA A 562 4.98 -7.09 23.78
N VAL A 563 5.98 -7.77 23.20
CA VAL A 563 6.71 -7.28 22.04
C VAL A 563 6.11 -7.88 20.77
N THR A 564 5.55 -7.04 19.90
CA THR A 564 4.95 -7.46 18.62
C THR A 564 5.76 -6.92 17.44
N GLY A 565 5.80 -7.66 16.34
CA GLY A 565 6.54 -7.26 15.14
C GLY A 565 7.84 -8.04 14.87
N PRO A 566 8.69 -8.36 15.87
CA PRO A 566 9.83 -9.23 15.65
C PRO A 566 9.42 -10.60 15.13
N ARG A 567 10.19 -11.13 14.19
CA ARG A 567 9.96 -12.44 13.57
C ARG A 567 11.22 -13.27 13.72
N VAL A 568 11.11 -14.40 14.40
CA VAL A 568 12.16 -15.42 14.34
C VAL A 568 11.87 -16.29 13.13
N VAL A 569 12.80 -16.28 12.17
CA VAL A 569 12.76 -17.16 10.99
C VAL A 569 13.84 -18.21 11.15
N VAL A 570 13.48 -19.47 10.92
CA VAL A 570 14.34 -20.63 11.20
C VAL A 570 14.47 -21.49 9.96
N PRO A 571 15.60 -22.18 9.77
CA PRO A 571 15.66 -23.30 8.82
C PRO A 571 14.58 -24.32 9.21
N ASP A 572 13.72 -24.65 8.26
CA ASP A 572 12.57 -25.52 8.47
C ASP A 572 12.71 -26.76 7.57
N PRO A 573 12.81 -27.98 8.15
CA PRO A 573 12.86 -29.20 7.36
C PRO A 573 11.54 -29.50 6.65
N PHE A 574 10.43 -28.89 7.07
CA PHE A 574 9.11 -29.13 6.48
C PHE A 574 8.82 -28.17 5.33
N GLU A 575 8.19 -28.72 4.30
CA GLU A 575 7.80 -27.96 3.12
C GLU A 575 6.47 -27.22 3.35
N THR A 576 6.43 -25.93 3.03
CA THR A 576 5.19 -25.14 3.00
C THR A 576 4.58 -25.18 1.62
N ARG A 577 3.35 -25.71 1.52
CA ARG A 577 2.57 -25.71 0.27
C ARG A 577 1.66 -24.48 0.21
N LEU A 578 1.76 -23.70 -0.87
CA LEU A 578 0.95 -22.50 -1.08
C LEU A 578 0.70 -22.25 -2.56
N CYS A 579 -0.58 -22.11 -2.95
CA CYS A 579 -1.01 -21.77 -4.31
C CYS A 579 -0.36 -22.66 -5.40
N GLY A 580 -0.31 -23.98 -5.16
CA GLY A 580 0.30 -24.95 -6.08
C GLY A 580 1.83 -25.05 -6.03
N HIS A 581 2.50 -24.23 -5.22
CA HIS A 581 3.97 -24.23 -5.06
C HIS A 581 4.39 -24.89 -3.75
N VAL A 582 5.60 -25.44 -3.76
CA VAL A 582 6.26 -26.03 -2.60
C VAL A 582 7.46 -25.15 -2.25
N PHE A 583 7.51 -24.66 -1.02
CA PHE A 583 8.60 -23.80 -0.53
C PHE A 583 9.31 -24.47 0.64
N ARG A 584 10.64 -24.46 0.62
CA ARG A 584 11.48 -24.79 1.78
C ARG A 584 11.88 -23.51 2.50
N ASN A 585 12.17 -23.64 3.79
CA ASN A 585 12.57 -22.53 4.66
C ASN A 585 11.66 -21.30 4.53
N TYR A 586 10.34 -21.52 4.48
CA TYR A 586 9.37 -20.45 4.24
C TYR A 586 9.44 -19.38 5.34
N GLY A 587 9.65 -18.14 4.92
CA GLY A 587 9.94 -16.99 5.79
C GLY A 587 11.38 -16.49 5.63
N MET A 588 12.29 -17.33 5.11
CA MET A 588 13.69 -16.97 4.85
C MET A 588 13.95 -16.56 3.40
N HIS A 589 12.95 -16.68 2.51
CA HIS A 589 12.98 -16.24 1.11
C HIS A 589 13.93 -17.04 0.19
N THR A 590 14.34 -18.24 0.62
CA THR A 590 15.21 -19.15 -0.14
C THR A 590 14.85 -20.60 0.16
N ASP A 591 15.08 -21.50 -0.78
CA ASP A 591 14.99 -22.96 -0.53
C ASP A 591 16.33 -23.53 -0.01
N GLU A 592 17.42 -22.79 -0.16
CA GLU A 592 18.72 -23.15 0.40
C GLU A 592 18.66 -23.05 1.93
N THR A 593 19.12 -24.08 2.64
CA THR A 593 19.12 -24.12 4.10
C THR A 593 20.10 -23.10 4.66
N PRO A 594 19.64 -22.02 5.31
CA PRO A 594 20.55 -21.02 5.86
C PRO A 594 21.28 -21.61 7.07
N PRO A 595 22.52 -21.16 7.34
CA PRO A 595 23.35 -21.75 8.39
C PRO A 595 22.87 -21.46 9.81
N CYS A 596 21.92 -20.54 9.99
CA CYS A 596 21.33 -20.24 11.30
C CYS A 596 19.94 -19.61 11.16
N ALA A 597 19.19 -19.64 12.27
CA ALA A 597 18.00 -18.82 12.43
C ALA A 597 18.35 -17.31 12.40
N MET A 598 17.34 -16.48 12.15
CA MET A 598 17.48 -15.03 12.16
C MET A 598 16.31 -14.38 12.91
N LEU A 599 16.63 -13.32 13.65
CA LEU A 599 15.65 -12.41 14.22
C LEU A 599 15.47 -11.22 13.27
N VAL A 600 14.29 -11.08 12.70
CA VAL A 600 13.91 -10.01 11.78
C VAL A 600 13.07 -8.98 12.51
N MET A 601 13.42 -7.71 12.36
CA MET A 601 12.69 -6.56 12.90
C MET A 601 12.58 -5.45 11.86
N ALA A 602 11.80 -4.42 12.14
CA ALA A 602 11.65 -3.28 11.24
C ALA A 602 11.49 -1.98 12.03
N CYS A 603 11.95 -0.89 11.42
CA CYS A 603 11.65 0.47 11.85
C CYS A 603 10.62 1.07 10.87
N GLY A 604 9.35 0.86 11.23
CA GLY A 604 8.20 1.41 10.50
C GLY A 604 7.90 2.86 10.90
N VAL A 605 7.15 3.54 10.05
CA VAL A 605 6.57 4.85 10.33
C VAL A 605 5.66 4.76 11.55
N GLY A 606 5.68 5.78 12.42
CA GLY A 606 4.94 5.80 13.68
C GLY A 606 5.66 5.15 14.87
N MET A 607 6.81 4.48 14.67
CA MET A 607 7.65 4.03 15.77
C MET A 607 8.10 5.22 16.65
N THR A 608 8.26 4.99 17.95
CA THR A 608 8.69 5.98 18.95
C THR A 608 10.03 5.62 19.59
N GLU A 609 10.62 6.53 20.36
CA GLU A 609 11.81 6.22 21.17
C GLU A 609 11.48 5.22 22.29
N GLU A 610 10.27 5.28 22.85
CA GLU A 610 9.79 4.32 23.85
C GLU A 610 9.73 2.91 23.28
N ASP A 611 9.26 2.75 22.04
CA ASP A 611 9.28 1.46 21.34
C ASP A 611 10.70 0.92 21.19
N VAL A 612 11.65 1.77 20.76
CA VAL A 612 13.06 1.37 20.61
C VAL A 612 13.62 0.92 21.96
N ASN A 613 13.48 1.74 22.99
CA ASN A 613 13.99 1.44 24.34
C ASN A 613 13.36 0.17 24.92
N GLY A 614 12.04 0.05 24.84
CA GLY A 614 11.29 -1.08 25.36
C GLY A 614 11.63 -2.39 24.64
N ILE A 615 11.77 -2.36 23.30
CA ILE A 615 12.20 -3.54 22.54
C ILE A 615 13.59 -3.96 22.95
N MET A 616 14.55 -3.02 23.06
CA MET A 616 15.92 -3.35 23.44
C MET A 616 16.01 -3.91 24.86
N GLU A 617 15.28 -3.33 25.82
CA GLU A 617 15.23 -3.83 27.20
C GLU A 617 14.67 -5.26 27.27
N LYS A 618 13.56 -5.53 26.58
CA LYS A 618 12.97 -6.87 26.54
C LYS A 618 13.87 -7.86 25.82
N LEU A 619 14.54 -7.44 24.74
CA LEU A 619 15.45 -8.28 23.97
C LEU A 619 16.66 -8.72 24.81
N GLU A 620 17.25 -7.78 25.57
CA GLU A 620 18.33 -8.06 26.53
C GLU A 620 17.91 -9.09 27.61
N LYS A 621 16.66 -9.04 28.07
CA LYS A 621 16.11 -9.97 29.07
C LYS A 621 15.86 -11.38 28.52
N VAL A 622 15.29 -11.49 27.32
CA VAL A 622 14.91 -12.80 26.75
C VAL A 622 16.10 -13.54 26.14
N TRP A 623 17.09 -12.80 25.67
CA TRP A 623 18.30 -13.34 25.07
C TRP A 623 19.50 -12.65 25.72
N PRO A 624 19.96 -13.08 26.90
CA PRO A 624 21.10 -12.46 27.59
C PRO A 624 22.45 -12.82 26.94
N VAL A 625 23.52 -12.13 27.32
CA VAL A 625 24.91 -12.48 26.94
C VAL A 625 25.30 -13.78 27.64
N ASN A 626 25.92 -14.72 26.90
CA ASN A 626 26.41 -15.99 27.43
C ASN A 626 27.32 -15.76 28.66
N GLY A 627 27.00 -16.41 29.79
CA GLY A 627 27.71 -16.26 31.07
C GLY A 627 26.97 -15.48 32.15
N LYS A 628 25.83 -14.84 31.85
CA LYS A 628 24.89 -14.30 32.86
C LYS A 628 23.71 -15.24 33.04
N THR A 629 23.85 -16.23 33.92
CA THR A 629 22.74 -17.06 34.38
C THR A 629 21.67 -16.16 35.00
N ILE A 630 20.43 -16.25 34.52
CA ILE A 630 19.27 -15.66 35.21
C ILE A 630 19.06 -16.51 36.47
N THR A 631 19.31 -15.93 37.64
CA THR A 631 18.83 -16.48 38.91
C THR A 631 17.31 -16.39 38.91
N THR A 632 16.65 -17.36 38.29
CA THR A 632 15.20 -17.51 38.38
C THR A 632 14.95 -18.21 39.71
N THR A 633 14.46 -17.46 40.70
CA THR A 633 13.83 -18.05 41.88
C THR A 633 12.72 -18.97 41.41
N ALA A 634 12.85 -20.25 41.74
CA ALA A 634 11.87 -21.26 41.44
C ALA A 634 10.57 -20.96 42.20
N THR A 635 9.50 -20.72 41.46
CA THR A 635 8.14 -20.89 41.99
C THR A 635 7.59 -22.19 41.40
N THR A 636 7.22 -23.09 42.32
CA THR A 636 6.75 -24.46 42.13
C THR A 636 5.56 -24.58 41.15
N PRO A 637 5.37 -25.74 40.50
CA PRO A 637 4.29 -25.95 39.53
C PRO A 637 2.97 -26.23 40.24
N ILE A 638 1.88 -25.60 39.79
CA ILE A 638 0.51 -26.02 40.12
C ILE A 638 0.00 -26.92 39.00
N THR A 639 -0.56 -28.03 39.45
CA THR A 639 -1.03 -29.22 38.77
C THR A 639 -2.01 -28.97 37.61
N THR A 640 -1.85 -29.78 36.59
CA THR A 640 -2.73 -30.04 35.44
C THR A 640 -4.19 -30.28 35.81
N VAL A 641 -5.11 -29.63 35.09
CA VAL A 641 -6.47 -30.16 34.84
C VAL A 641 -6.71 -30.18 33.34
N THR A 642 -6.84 -31.40 32.82
CA THR A 642 -7.25 -31.77 31.47
C THR A 642 -8.68 -31.30 31.17
N ALA A 643 -8.89 -30.59 30.06
CA ALA A 643 -10.20 -30.34 29.50
C ALA A 643 -10.41 -31.23 28.26
N ALA A 644 -11.29 -32.21 28.39
CA ALA A 644 -11.78 -33.06 27.31
C ALA A 644 -12.87 -32.35 26.50
N THR A 645 -13.01 -32.79 25.26
CA THR A 645 -13.79 -32.23 24.16
C THR A 645 -15.27 -32.69 24.16
N THR A 646 -16.18 -31.77 23.75
CA THR A 646 -17.50 -31.94 23.07
C THR A 646 -18.72 -32.56 23.81
N PRO A 647 -19.98 -32.38 23.35
CA PRO A 647 -20.63 -31.25 22.63
C PRO A 647 -22.06 -30.86 23.16
N ILE A 648 -22.56 -29.71 22.68
CA ILE A 648 -23.96 -29.28 22.37
C ILE A 648 -25.14 -29.86 23.20
N THR A 649 -25.93 -28.99 23.86
CA THR A 649 -27.40 -28.85 23.64
C THR A 649 -28.04 -27.70 24.45
N SER A 650 -29.15 -27.21 23.89
CA SER A 650 -30.08 -26.14 24.29
C SER A 650 -30.68 -26.23 25.71
N ALA A 651 -31.01 -25.08 26.30
CA ALA A 651 -32.40 -24.68 26.58
C ALA A 651 -32.46 -23.42 27.46
N ALA A 652 -33.41 -22.54 27.12
CA ALA A 652 -33.83 -21.40 27.90
C ALA A 652 -34.34 -21.81 29.30
N THR A 653 -34.22 -20.92 30.28
CA THR A 653 -35.35 -20.52 31.16
C THR A 653 -34.96 -19.25 31.94
N VAL A 654 -35.76 -18.21 31.71
CA VAL A 654 -35.84 -16.98 32.48
C VAL A 654 -36.42 -17.28 33.87
N ARG A 655 -35.79 -16.77 34.94
CA ARG A 655 -36.53 -16.38 36.15
C ARG A 655 -35.74 -15.35 36.97
N ALA A 656 -36.25 -14.12 36.94
CA ALA A 656 -35.91 -13.05 37.86
C ALA A 656 -36.93 -13.00 39.01
N ALA A 657 -36.44 -12.73 40.22
CA ALA A 657 -37.08 -12.07 41.38
C ALA A 657 -36.27 -12.46 42.64
N SER A 658 -36.00 -11.63 43.65
CA SER A 658 -36.61 -10.37 44.08
C SER A 658 -35.63 -9.59 44.95
N ALA A 659 -35.74 -8.27 44.88
CA ALA A 659 -35.19 -7.29 45.80
C ALA A 659 -35.91 -7.31 47.17
N ARG A 660 -35.23 -6.75 48.18
CA ARG A 660 -35.68 -6.52 49.55
C ARG A 660 -36.19 -5.08 49.74
N GLU A 661 -37.27 -4.99 50.52
CA GLU A 661 -37.63 -4.00 51.55
C GLU A 661 -37.92 -2.54 51.18
N GLY A 662 -39.11 -2.08 51.61
CA GLY A 662 -39.52 -0.67 51.57
C GLY A 662 -40.99 -0.38 51.86
N LEU A 663 -41.50 -0.86 53.00
CA LEU A 663 -42.50 -0.27 53.91
C LEU A 663 -43.55 0.77 53.41
N VAL A 664 -44.84 0.52 53.72
CA VAL A 664 -45.86 1.42 54.33
C VAL A 664 -47.27 1.48 53.65
N LYS A 665 -48.25 1.01 54.47
CA LYS A 665 -49.69 1.37 54.63
C LYS A 665 -50.78 0.95 53.60
N LYS A 666 -51.57 -0.03 54.09
CA LYS A 666 -53.03 0.03 54.38
C LYS A 666 -53.96 0.60 53.28
N LYS A 667 -54.82 -0.26 52.70
CA LYS A 667 -56.24 -0.49 53.10
C LYS A 667 -56.92 -1.45 52.11
N LYS A 668 -57.74 -2.36 52.66
CA LYS A 668 -59.09 -2.84 52.21
C LYS A 668 -59.37 -2.84 50.69
N SER A 669 -59.86 -3.89 50.04
CA SER A 669 -60.84 -4.92 50.43
C SER A 669 -61.13 -5.81 49.20
N LYS A 670 -61.63 -7.04 49.43
CA LYS A 670 -62.67 -7.79 48.66
C LYS A 670 -62.60 -7.72 47.11
N SER A 671 -62.65 -8.80 46.34
CA SER A 671 -63.19 -10.14 46.56
C SER A 671 -63.09 -10.89 45.23
N GLY A 672 -62.78 -12.18 45.33
CA GLY A 672 -63.54 -13.20 44.59
C GLY A 672 -63.10 -13.54 43.16
N ARG A 673 -62.72 -14.83 43.02
CA ARG A 673 -63.29 -15.82 42.08
C ARG A 673 -63.13 -15.50 40.57
N ARG A 674 -62.75 -16.41 39.69
CA ARG A 674 -62.68 -17.89 39.69
C ARG A 674 -62.11 -18.27 38.31
N SER A 675 -61.46 -19.44 38.23
CA SER A 675 -61.46 -20.42 37.10
C SER A 675 -61.40 -19.88 35.66
N GLN A 676 -60.50 -20.32 34.80
CA GLN A 676 -59.93 -21.65 34.61
C GLN A 676 -58.67 -21.53 33.76
#